data_AF-A0A1G0WLT0-F1
#
_entry.id   AF-A0A1G0WLT0-F1
#
_cell.length_a   1.000
_cell.length_b   1.000
_cell.length_c   1.000
_cell.angle_alpha   90.00
_cell.angle_beta   90.00
_cell.angle_gamma   90.00
#
_symmetry.space_group_name_H-M   'P 1'
#
loop_
_entity.id
_entity.type
_entity.pdbx_description
1 polymer ?
#
loop_
_entity_poly.entity_id
_entity_poly.type
_entity_poly.pdbx_seq_one_letter_code
_entity_poly.pdbx_strand_id
1 'polypeptide(L)'
;MSQGYTLDNQPDSTRPPGKITNNGTIKLKSGQVKSLNDTMGGRFEFLGKIVSSQQVIPNIYFNQLVLRYISRKYVDSLKLSDGRKIPLTTMDSLIVSDSVPFEVDREEVNAKASVFNNSKVTGIRDVRLNGTVSSQDIEGDGHFSNLNIDNPQGADVIRGGGFKVNTKLELTNGELRNSTDSNFTMADSTWIVRHVGGSLREQPTFEGYVSVKYTGTGSISNTTGEIPLDTTKLLNLRNETTQGITITRNITVNDTLYLKSPIRTEPDTSNKFVLTLTTLRDPIFDGADAEIDGSFRRTVLHFDSLKIIFNNPYTWGLFRDSAASNGLKEMTFRIKPRTFPPILGGDMKVKRTYTISGLDGNNIPVIDGVNLILGYGWRHSLLDTAVDETKTLWPEFDYLILQRWYRGAWTDVETSEIPPKWDTTNQWAYSLAPQVVSLGDYGVGISRGGKLELTATLFLEGPYRFGSMAEDLRIKGLIPLTPPDIYPYNLDQNRQFINLVSVPDSIVDYIVIEFRRNLNDPKPFYRTCLLKIDGNIVDIDGKSPVVLRSGGMDAGDYYLVVKHRNHLSIATEFAVGIYPRALGNYVDFTDPQILLGRANAVKPIGKRTDGSILFAMIAGDVNNDGIIDNNDHVLTWDDRDYEGYLTKDINLSGIVNTRDLNFSWNNRGRATLVP
;
A
#
# COMPACT_ATOMS: atom_id res chain seq x y z
N MET A 1 56.92 -13.42 43.47
CA MET A 1 57.44 -13.80 42.14
C MET A 1 57.39 -15.32 42.01
N SER A 2 56.30 -15.91 41.52
CA SER A 2 56.31 -17.32 41.14
C SER A 2 56.91 -17.42 39.73
N GLN A 3 58.02 -18.12 39.57
CA GLN A 3 58.54 -18.48 38.25
C GLN A 3 57.47 -19.28 37.50
N GLY A 4 56.74 -18.61 36.62
CA GLY A 4 55.83 -19.29 35.70
C GLY A 4 56.65 -19.93 34.60
N TYR A 5 56.60 -21.26 34.50
CA TYR A 5 57.13 -21.98 33.35
C TYR A 5 56.37 -21.49 32.10
N THR A 6 57.09 -20.99 31.10
CA THR A 6 56.50 -20.60 29.81
C THR A 6 56.77 -21.72 28.82
N LEU A 7 55.72 -22.24 28.18
CA LEU A 7 55.90 -23.09 27.01
C LEU A 7 56.12 -22.15 25.82
N ASP A 8 57.36 -22.02 25.36
CA ASP A 8 57.76 -21.09 24.31
C ASP A 8 58.43 -21.86 23.16
N ASN A 9 57.90 -21.67 21.95
CA ASN A 9 58.44 -22.26 20.71
C ASN A 9 58.95 -21.16 19.74
N GLN A 10 59.35 -20.00 20.29
CA GLN A 10 60.07 -18.96 19.56
C GLN A 10 61.33 -19.54 18.89
N PRO A 11 61.57 -19.27 17.60
CA PRO A 11 62.87 -19.52 16.99
C PRO A 11 63.92 -18.57 17.58
N ASP A 12 65.16 -19.06 17.71
CA ASP A 12 66.33 -18.22 18.01
C ASP A 12 67.34 -18.28 16.85
N SER A 13 68.43 -17.51 16.94
CA SER A 13 69.46 -17.43 15.90
C SER A 13 70.15 -18.77 15.58
N THR A 14 69.87 -19.82 16.35
CA THR A 14 70.44 -21.16 16.22
C THR A 14 69.39 -22.27 16.01
N ARG A 15 68.09 -21.98 16.12
CA ARG A 15 67.02 -22.98 16.03
C ARG A 15 65.79 -22.47 15.28
N PRO A 16 65.36 -23.12 14.18
CA PRO A 16 64.08 -22.85 13.55
C PRO A 16 62.91 -23.18 14.50
N PRO A 17 61.69 -22.65 14.28
CA PRO A 17 60.56 -22.96 15.14
C PRO A 17 60.27 -24.46 15.09
N GLY A 18 60.13 -25.09 16.26
CA GLY A 18 59.86 -26.52 16.37
C GLY A 18 58.44 -26.86 15.90
N LYS A 19 58.26 -28.05 15.30
CA LYS A 19 56.92 -28.60 15.06
C LYS A 19 56.49 -29.39 16.30
N ILE A 20 55.54 -28.86 17.07
CA ILE A 20 54.96 -29.59 18.20
C ILE A 20 53.86 -30.52 17.68
N THR A 21 54.11 -31.83 17.69
CA THR A 21 53.08 -32.85 17.40
C THR A 21 52.56 -33.38 18.73
N ASN A 22 51.34 -32.97 19.12
CA ASN A 22 50.67 -33.47 20.33
C ASN A 22 49.54 -34.43 19.97
N ASN A 23 49.65 -35.68 20.40
CA ASN A 23 48.56 -36.67 20.34
C ASN A 23 48.00 -36.99 21.74
N GLY A 24 48.58 -36.43 22.79
CA GLY A 24 48.23 -36.69 24.19
C GLY A 24 47.64 -35.46 24.88
N THR A 25 47.87 -35.33 26.18
CA THR A 25 47.39 -34.20 26.98
C THR A 25 48.56 -33.31 27.41
N ILE A 26 48.50 -32.03 27.07
CA ILE A 26 49.40 -30.99 27.61
C ILE A 26 48.66 -30.24 28.71
N LYS A 27 49.26 -30.18 29.91
CA LYS A 27 48.66 -29.53 31.09
C LYS A 27 49.49 -28.33 31.54
N LEU A 28 48.94 -27.14 31.43
CA LEU A 28 49.56 -25.90 31.88
C LEU A 28 49.02 -25.48 33.25
N LYS A 29 49.73 -25.88 34.32
CA LYS A 29 49.35 -25.58 35.72
C LYS A 29 49.66 -24.15 36.17
N SER A 30 50.64 -23.51 35.53
CA SER A 30 51.07 -22.13 35.81
C SER A 30 51.85 -21.57 34.63
N GLY A 31 51.76 -20.26 34.38
CA GLY A 31 52.52 -19.58 33.33
C GLY A 31 51.74 -19.39 32.02
N GLN A 32 52.47 -18.96 30.98
CA GLN A 32 51.92 -18.62 29.66
C GLN A 32 52.39 -19.59 28.58
N VAL A 33 51.71 -19.55 27.44
CA VAL A 33 52.18 -20.21 26.23
C VAL A 33 52.49 -19.15 25.18
N LYS A 34 53.60 -19.32 24.45
CA LYS A 34 54.07 -18.42 23.40
C LYS A 34 54.50 -19.21 22.16
N SER A 35 54.29 -18.61 20.99
CA SER A 35 54.79 -19.10 19.70
C SER A 35 54.45 -20.56 19.36
N LEU A 36 53.26 -21.04 19.76
CA LEU A 36 52.77 -22.36 19.34
C LEU A 36 52.63 -22.46 17.83
N ASN A 37 52.63 -23.70 17.33
CA ASN A 37 52.13 -23.99 15.99
C ASN A 37 50.69 -23.49 15.82
N ASP A 38 50.35 -23.07 14.61
CA ASP A 38 49.01 -22.59 14.27
C ASP A 38 47.90 -23.62 14.57
N THR A 39 48.26 -24.91 14.61
CA THR A 39 47.36 -26.02 14.97
C THR A 39 48.01 -26.93 15.99
N MET A 40 47.27 -27.24 17.06
CA MET A 40 47.66 -28.13 18.15
C MET A 40 46.73 -29.33 18.23
N GLY A 41 47.29 -30.52 18.03
CA GLY A 41 46.57 -31.79 18.20
C GLY A 41 46.32 -32.16 19.67
N GLY A 42 45.62 -33.28 19.88
CA GLY A 42 45.40 -33.86 21.21
C GLY A 42 44.53 -32.99 22.12
N ARG A 43 44.85 -32.96 23.42
CA ARG A 43 44.14 -32.21 24.46
C ARG A 43 45.05 -31.18 25.13
N PHE A 44 44.56 -29.97 25.27
CA PHE A 44 45.29 -28.87 25.91
C PHE A 44 44.50 -28.33 27.11
N GLU A 45 45.11 -28.36 28.30
CA GLU A 45 44.45 -27.97 29.55
C GLU A 45 45.15 -26.75 30.19
N PHE A 46 44.41 -25.67 30.39
CA PHE A 46 44.83 -24.49 31.16
C PHE A 46 44.27 -24.57 32.58
N LEU A 47 45.14 -24.87 33.54
CA LEU A 47 44.78 -25.32 34.89
C LEU A 47 45.29 -24.37 36.00
N GLY A 48 45.46 -23.08 35.71
CA GLY A 48 45.91 -22.09 36.69
C GLY A 48 44.95 -21.96 37.88
N LYS A 49 45.46 -22.14 39.11
CA LYS A 49 44.67 -22.14 40.36
C LYS A 49 44.77 -20.85 41.19
N ILE A 50 45.57 -19.88 40.78
CA ILE A 50 45.83 -18.66 41.55
C ILE A 50 44.90 -17.56 41.04
N VAL A 51 44.04 -17.03 41.91
CA VAL A 51 43.06 -15.96 41.58
C VAL A 51 43.72 -14.74 40.96
N SER A 52 44.85 -14.30 41.51
CA SER A 52 45.59 -13.13 41.03
C SER A 52 46.43 -13.40 39.77
N SER A 53 46.40 -14.62 39.23
CA SER A 53 47.12 -14.99 38.02
C SER A 53 46.18 -15.04 36.83
N GLN A 54 46.73 -14.82 35.64
CA GLN A 54 46.01 -14.91 34.37
C GLN A 54 46.71 -15.89 33.44
N GLN A 55 45.96 -16.57 32.57
CA GLN A 55 46.52 -17.32 31.44
C GLN A 55 45.90 -16.84 30.14
N VAL A 56 46.79 -16.45 29.23
CA VAL A 56 46.49 -16.15 27.84
C VAL A 56 46.16 -17.45 27.13
N ILE A 57 45.06 -17.47 26.40
CA ILE A 57 44.67 -18.57 25.51
C ILE A 57 44.98 -18.14 24.07
N PRO A 58 46.03 -18.68 23.43
CA PRO A 58 46.40 -18.33 22.06
C PRO A 58 45.24 -18.56 21.09
N ASN A 59 44.94 -17.62 20.21
CA ASN A 59 43.94 -17.75 19.15
C ASN A 59 44.49 -18.56 17.98
N ILE A 60 44.54 -19.88 18.18
CA ILE A 60 44.99 -20.90 17.22
C ILE A 60 43.94 -22.02 17.11
N TYR A 61 44.23 -23.07 16.34
CA TYR A 61 43.40 -24.27 16.30
C TYR A 61 43.83 -25.26 17.39
N PHE A 62 42.93 -25.57 18.33
CA PHE A 62 43.07 -26.68 19.26
C PHE A 62 42.18 -27.84 18.83
N ASN A 63 42.64 -29.08 18.99
CA ASN A 63 41.74 -30.22 18.87
C ASN A 63 40.75 -30.28 20.04
N GLN A 64 41.22 -30.51 21.28
CA GLN A 64 40.44 -30.28 22.51
C GLN A 64 41.06 -29.18 23.37
N LEU A 65 40.24 -28.23 23.82
CA LEU A 65 40.66 -27.16 24.75
C LEU A 65 39.87 -27.24 26.05
N VAL A 66 40.59 -27.28 27.17
CA VAL A 66 40.01 -27.35 28.51
C VAL A 66 40.53 -26.19 29.35
N LEU A 67 39.60 -25.38 29.85
CA LEU A 67 39.86 -24.24 30.73
C LEU A 67 39.27 -24.56 32.10
N ARG A 68 40.12 -24.55 33.14
CA ARG A 68 39.68 -24.85 34.51
C ARG A 68 40.31 -23.93 35.55
N TYR A 69 39.67 -23.95 36.71
CA TYR A 69 40.07 -23.29 37.94
C TYR A 69 40.08 -21.75 37.86
N ILE A 70 40.16 -21.15 39.05
CA ILE A 70 39.85 -19.75 39.33
C ILE A 70 40.81 -18.70 38.76
N SER A 71 41.92 -19.08 38.10
CA SER A 71 42.76 -18.11 37.39
C SER A 71 42.01 -17.55 36.17
N ARG A 72 42.06 -16.23 35.98
CA ARG A 72 41.47 -15.56 34.82
C ARG A 72 42.06 -16.09 33.50
N LYS A 73 41.20 -16.49 32.57
CA LYS A 73 41.59 -16.88 31.21
C LYS A 73 41.07 -15.85 30.23
N TYR A 74 41.84 -15.51 29.20
CA TYR A 74 41.36 -14.63 28.15
C TYR A 74 41.93 -15.03 26.80
N VAL A 75 41.14 -14.83 25.75
CA VAL A 75 41.59 -15.07 24.37
C VAL A 75 42.64 -14.03 23.98
N ASP A 76 43.77 -14.49 23.43
CA ASP A 76 44.79 -13.59 22.90
C ASP A 76 44.40 -13.00 21.55
N SER A 77 45.15 -12.01 21.09
CA SER A 77 45.04 -11.43 19.75
C SER A 77 46.29 -11.70 18.90
N LEU A 78 46.89 -12.89 19.05
CA LEU A 78 48.06 -13.28 18.26
C LEU A 78 47.71 -13.38 16.78
N LYS A 79 48.75 -13.31 15.97
CA LYS A 79 48.66 -13.61 14.55
C LYS A 79 49.22 -15.01 14.35
N LEU A 80 48.64 -15.74 13.39
CA LEU A 80 49.24 -16.95 12.85
C LEU A 80 50.67 -16.67 12.37
N SER A 81 51.43 -17.74 12.15
CA SER A 81 52.78 -17.66 11.59
C SER A 81 52.87 -16.86 10.27
N ASP A 82 51.78 -16.78 9.50
CA ASP A 82 51.64 -16.01 8.26
C ASP A 82 51.11 -14.57 8.43
N GLY A 83 50.91 -14.11 9.67
CA GLY A 83 50.46 -12.75 9.99
C GLY A 83 48.95 -12.56 10.02
N ARG A 84 48.13 -13.57 9.67
CA ARG A 84 46.67 -13.48 9.78
C ARG A 84 46.20 -13.55 11.23
N LYS A 85 45.22 -12.73 11.59
CA LYS A 85 44.47 -12.93 12.84
C LYS A 85 43.36 -13.94 12.58
N ILE A 86 43.27 -14.96 13.42
CA ILE A 86 42.19 -15.93 13.38
C ILE A 86 41.48 -16.00 14.73
N PRO A 87 40.21 -16.44 14.76
CA PRO A 87 39.53 -16.76 16.01
C PRO A 87 40.18 -17.97 16.69
N LEU A 88 40.09 -18.03 18.03
CA LEU A 88 40.40 -19.24 18.78
C LEU A 88 39.45 -20.34 18.32
N THR A 89 39.97 -21.46 17.82
CA THR A 89 39.12 -22.51 17.25
C THR A 89 39.34 -23.85 17.95
N THR A 90 38.26 -24.54 18.35
CA THR A 90 38.31 -25.91 18.87
C THR A 90 37.68 -26.87 17.87
N MET A 91 38.40 -27.92 17.47
CA MET A 91 37.95 -28.87 16.45
C MET A 91 37.03 -29.96 17.00
N ASP A 92 37.27 -30.43 18.22
CA ASP A 92 36.54 -31.54 18.85
C ASP A 92 35.75 -31.09 20.09
N SER A 93 36.36 -30.35 21.01
CA SER A 93 35.62 -29.85 22.18
C SER A 93 36.21 -28.60 22.81
N LEU A 94 35.31 -27.73 23.26
CA LEU A 94 35.58 -26.61 24.17
C LEU A 94 34.98 -26.93 25.54
N ILE A 95 35.81 -27.05 26.57
CA ILE A 95 35.39 -27.37 27.93
C ILE A 95 35.79 -26.24 28.86
N VAL A 96 34.82 -25.52 29.40
CA VAL A 96 35.01 -24.40 30.34
C VAL A 96 34.37 -24.78 31.67
N SER A 97 35.17 -25.12 32.68
CA SER A 97 34.64 -25.68 33.94
C SER A 97 35.37 -25.18 35.20
N ASP A 98 34.89 -25.63 36.36
CA ASP A 98 35.50 -25.37 37.67
C ASP A 98 35.55 -23.87 38.03
N SER A 99 34.45 -23.16 37.73
CA SER A 99 34.26 -21.72 37.99
C SER A 99 35.33 -20.82 37.37
N VAL A 100 35.90 -21.21 36.22
CA VAL A 100 36.89 -20.39 35.53
C VAL A 100 36.26 -19.10 35.00
N PRO A 101 36.85 -17.92 35.26
CA PRO A 101 36.48 -16.70 34.53
C PRO A 101 37.19 -16.70 33.18
N PHE A 102 36.44 -16.86 32.09
CA PHE A 102 36.96 -16.86 30.72
C PHE A 102 36.46 -15.64 29.93
N GLU A 103 37.39 -14.81 29.47
CA GLU A 103 37.10 -13.57 28.76
C GLU A 103 37.32 -13.68 27.25
N VAL A 104 36.31 -13.25 26.50
CA VAL A 104 36.18 -13.33 25.05
C VAL A 104 35.91 -11.90 24.54
N ASP A 105 36.84 -10.98 24.83
CA ASP A 105 36.76 -9.56 24.45
C ASP A 105 37.56 -9.22 23.19
N ARG A 106 38.68 -9.94 22.98
CA ARG A 106 39.66 -9.57 21.95
C ARG A 106 39.36 -10.22 20.61
N GLU A 107 39.05 -11.51 20.62
CA GLU A 107 38.78 -12.33 19.43
C GLU A 107 37.63 -13.31 19.74
N GLU A 108 36.93 -13.75 18.70
CA GLU A 108 35.84 -14.74 18.80
C GLU A 108 36.38 -16.14 19.10
N VAL A 109 35.52 -16.99 19.67
CA VAL A 109 35.80 -18.41 19.90
C VAL A 109 34.90 -19.26 19.01
N ASN A 110 35.50 -20.02 18.10
CA ASN A 110 34.81 -20.95 17.22
C ASN A 110 34.89 -22.38 17.76
N ALA A 111 33.75 -22.96 18.09
CA ALA A 111 33.64 -24.39 18.36
C ALA A 111 33.12 -25.12 17.11
N LYS A 112 33.87 -26.11 16.63
CA LYS A 112 33.47 -26.98 15.50
C LYS A 112 32.70 -28.23 15.92
N ALA A 113 32.72 -28.56 17.20
CA ALA A 113 32.03 -29.71 17.80
C ALA A 113 31.52 -29.33 19.21
N SER A 114 31.51 -30.23 20.20
CA SER A 114 30.77 -30.03 21.46
C SER A 114 31.31 -28.90 22.34
N VAL A 115 30.40 -28.17 23.00
CA VAL A 115 30.71 -27.13 23.98
C VAL A 115 30.13 -27.50 25.34
N PHE A 116 31.01 -27.63 26.34
CA PHE A 116 30.63 -27.79 27.74
C PHE A 116 31.01 -26.53 28.52
N ASN A 117 30.06 -25.89 29.21
CA ASN A 117 30.32 -24.71 30.01
C ASN A 117 29.59 -24.75 31.37
N ASN A 118 30.34 -24.90 32.46
CA ASN A 118 29.86 -24.76 33.85
C ASN A 118 30.56 -23.57 34.55
N SER A 119 30.79 -22.48 33.81
CA SER A 119 31.64 -21.38 34.23
C SER A 119 31.24 -20.07 33.56
N LYS A 120 31.91 -18.97 33.89
CA LYS A 120 31.54 -17.64 33.39
C LYS A 120 32.36 -17.30 32.16
N VAL A 121 31.71 -17.27 31.00
CA VAL A 121 32.27 -16.76 29.75
C VAL A 121 31.75 -15.34 29.51
N THR A 122 32.64 -14.36 29.64
CA THR A 122 32.31 -12.93 29.55
C THR A 122 32.96 -12.26 28.35
N GLY A 123 32.32 -11.25 27.79
CA GLY A 123 32.95 -10.36 26.82
C GLY A 123 32.07 -10.00 25.64
N ILE A 124 32.58 -9.10 24.78
CA ILE A 124 31.83 -8.54 23.65
C ILE A 124 31.83 -9.41 22.39
N ARG A 125 32.70 -10.44 22.31
CA ARG A 125 32.80 -11.34 21.17
C ARG A 125 32.01 -12.63 21.42
N ASP A 126 31.64 -13.30 20.34
CA ASP A 126 30.80 -14.49 20.40
C ASP A 126 31.62 -15.74 20.76
N VAL A 127 31.01 -16.62 21.56
CA VAL A 127 31.28 -18.06 21.46
C VAL A 127 30.36 -18.60 20.38
N ARG A 128 30.94 -19.03 19.27
CA ARG A 128 30.23 -19.43 18.06
C ARG A 128 30.33 -20.95 17.84
N LEU A 129 29.18 -21.62 17.77
CA LEU A 129 29.09 -23.01 17.34
C LEU A 129 28.93 -23.01 15.81
N ASN A 130 30.02 -23.29 15.09
CA ASN A 130 30.06 -23.21 13.62
C ASN A 130 30.70 -24.45 12.95
N GLY A 131 30.39 -25.62 13.48
CA GLY A 131 30.52 -26.87 12.75
C GLY A 131 29.63 -26.86 11.50
N THR A 132 30.00 -27.62 10.47
CA THR A 132 29.26 -27.64 9.19
C THR A 132 28.84 -29.05 8.76
N VAL A 133 29.32 -30.09 9.45
CA VAL A 133 29.19 -31.49 9.01
C VAL A 133 28.12 -32.23 9.81
N SER A 134 27.99 -31.93 11.10
CA SER A 134 27.02 -32.54 12.01
C SER A 134 26.44 -31.50 12.94
N SER A 135 25.35 -31.85 13.63
CA SER A 135 24.91 -31.04 14.76
C SER A 135 25.97 -30.98 15.86
N GLN A 136 25.89 -29.94 16.68
CA GLN A 136 26.78 -29.73 17.82
C GLN A 136 26.03 -29.78 19.14
N ASP A 137 26.60 -30.46 20.12
CA ASP A 137 26.06 -30.46 21.47
C ASP A 137 26.52 -29.25 22.26
N ILE A 138 25.60 -28.64 22.99
CA ILE A 138 25.88 -27.64 24.02
C ILE A 138 25.29 -28.07 25.36
N GLU A 139 26.09 -28.03 26.41
CA GLU A 139 25.69 -28.44 27.75
C GLU A 139 26.39 -27.65 28.86
N GLY A 140 25.84 -27.76 30.06
CA GLY A 140 26.35 -27.16 31.28
C GLY A 140 25.50 -26.02 31.83
N ASP A 141 25.81 -25.59 33.05
CA ASP A 141 25.08 -24.60 33.85
C ASP A 141 25.79 -23.23 33.94
N GLY A 142 26.75 -22.99 33.04
CA GLY A 142 27.56 -21.78 32.99
C GLY A 142 26.86 -20.57 32.38
N HIS A 143 27.62 -19.51 32.14
CA HIS A 143 27.15 -18.29 31.51
C HIS A 143 27.90 -18.00 30.22
N PHE A 144 27.19 -17.51 29.23
CA PHE A 144 27.73 -16.89 28.02
C PHE A 144 27.24 -15.44 27.96
N SER A 145 28.13 -14.47 27.73
CA SER A 145 27.68 -13.11 27.39
C SER A 145 27.01 -13.13 26.02
N ASN A 146 27.75 -13.58 25.00
CA ASN A 146 27.26 -13.74 23.65
C ASN A 146 27.43 -15.19 23.19
N LEU A 147 26.34 -15.82 22.75
CA LEU A 147 26.31 -17.16 22.16
C LEU A 147 25.80 -17.05 20.72
N ASN A 148 26.50 -17.66 19.77
CA ASN A 148 26.11 -17.65 18.37
C ASN A 148 26.00 -19.08 17.81
N ILE A 149 24.86 -19.41 17.23
CA ILE A 149 24.60 -20.67 16.55
C ILE A 149 24.70 -20.42 15.04
N ASP A 150 25.74 -20.97 14.42
CA ASP A 150 26.10 -20.77 13.01
C ASP A 150 26.46 -22.12 12.38
N ASN A 151 25.58 -23.11 12.58
CA ASN A 151 25.75 -24.47 12.10
C ASN A 151 24.53 -24.89 11.29
N PRO A 152 24.64 -25.15 9.97
CA PRO A 152 23.49 -25.55 9.14
C PRO A 152 22.80 -26.84 9.59
N GLN A 153 23.47 -27.72 10.32
CA GLN A 153 22.89 -28.94 10.91
C GLN A 153 22.28 -28.67 12.30
N GLY A 154 22.41 -27.46 12.82
CA GLY A 154 21.89 -27.00 14.12
C GLY A 154 22.76 -27.38 15.32
N ALA A 155 22.27 -27.00 16.50
CA ALA A 155 22.89 -27.32 17.78
C ALA A 155 21.85 -27.85 18.77
N ASP A 156 22.24 -28.83 19.58
CA ASP A 156 21.39 -29.55 20.51
C ASP A 156 21.74 -29.15 21.94
N VAL A 157 20.78 -28.61 22.69
CA VAL A 157 20.91 -28.42 24.14
C VAL A 157 20.67 -29.78 24.78
N ILE A 158 21.68 -30.32 25.45
CA ILE A 158 21.63 -31.68 26.00
C ILE A 158 21.86 -31.70 27.52
N ARG A 159 21.56 -32.86 28.13
CA ARG A 159 21.85 -33.18 29.54
C ARG A 159 21.35 -32.13 30.54
N GLY A 160 20.14 -31.64 30.35
CA GLY A 160 19.52 -30.64 31.23
C GLY A 160 19.72 -29.20 30.76
N GLY A 161 20.73 -28.94 29.91
CA GLY A 161 21.15 -27.58 29.60
C GLY A 161 21.51 -26.84 30.89
N GLY A 162 20.84 -25.72 31.14
CA GLY A 162 20.95 -24.92 32.37
C GLY A 162 21.82 -23.69 32.23
N PHE A 163 22.56 -23.56 31.13
CA PHE A 163 23.38 -22.38 30.89
C PHE A 163 22.53 -21.13 30.72
N LYS A 164 23.17 -19.99 30.92
CA LYS A 164 22.56 -18.68 30.84
C LYS A 164 23.23 -17.81 29.77
N VAL A 165 22.43 -17.13 28.97
CA VAL A 165 22.89 -16.09 28.04
C VAL A 165 22.62 -14.72 28.67
N ASN A 166 23.67 -13.95 28.92
CA ASN A 166 23.60 -12.70 29.68
C ASN A 166 23.45 -11.45 28.81
N THR A 167 23.70 -11.53 27.50
CA THR A 167 23.65 -10.35 26.62
C THR A 167 22.98 -10.64 25.30
N LYS A 168 23.49 -11.60 24.52
CA LYS A 168 22.99 -11.85 23.16
C LYS A 168 23.00 -13.34 22.82
N LEU A 169 21.87 -13.84 22.35
CA LEU A 169 21.79 -15.07 21.56
C LEU A 169 21.68 -14.68 20.08
N GLU A 170 22.61 -15.13 19.26
CA GLU A 170 22.57 -14.96 17.81
C GLU A 170 22.33 -16.31 17.13
N LEU A 171 21.37 -16.35 16.22
CA LEU A 171 20.98 -17.52 15.45
C LEU A 171 21.28 -17.21 13.98
N THR A 172 22.51 -17.46 13.57
CA THR A 172 23.01 -17.17 12.22
C THR A 172 22.53 -18.22 11.22
N ASN A 173 22.69 -19.50 11.57
CA ASN A 173 22.35 -20.61 10.68
C ASN A 173 22.02 -21.88 11.47
N GLY A 174 20.99 -22.60 11.04
CA GLY A 174 20.45 -23.80 11.65
C GLY A 174 19.60 -23.57 12.90
N GLU A 175 19.04 -24.66 13.40
CA GLU A 175 18.13 -24.67 14.55
C GLU A 175 18.90 -24.88 15.86
N LEU A 176 18.69 -24.01 16.85
CA LEU A 176 19.00 -24.31 18.24
C LEU A 176 17.86 -25.12 18.84
N ARG A 177 18.14 -26.39 19.15
CA ARG A 177 17.18 -27.39 19.60
C ARG A 177 17.26 -27.54 21.10
N ASN A 178 16.37 -26.84 21.80
CA ASN A 178 16.07 -27.02 23.21
C ASN A 178 14.73 -27.74 23.40
N SER A 179 14.48 -28.17 24.64
CA SER A 179 13.22 -28.77 25.09
C SER A 179 12.89 -28.27 26.49
N THR A 180 11.77 -28.72 27.07
CA THR A 180 11.46 -28.46 28.49
C THR A 180 12.51 -29.04 29.43
N ASP A 181 13.07 -30.20 29.09
CA ASP A 181 14.00 -30.95 29.95
C ASP A 181 15.46 -30.53 29.73
N SER A 182 15.78 -30.03 28.54
CA SER A 182 17.10 -29.51 28.20
C SER A 182 16.95 -28.11 27.62
N ASN A 183 16.86 -27.14 28.52
CA ASN A 183 16.62 -25.73 28.19
C ASN A 183 17.74 -24.84 28.71
N PHE A 184 17.66 -23.55 28.38
CA PHE A 184 18.60 -22.52 28.84
C PHE A 184 17.83 -21.27 29.27
N THR A 185 18.56 -20.35 29.90
CA THR A 185 18.01 -19.12 30.44
C THR A 185 18.53 -17.90 29.68
N MET A 186 17.63 -17.01 29.26
CA MET A 186 17.98 -15.66 28.84
C MET A 186 17.87 -14.75 30.07
N ALA A 187 18.96 -14.07 30.40
CA ALA A 187 18.95 -13.07 31.47
C ALA A 187 18.04 -11.88 31.12
N ASP A 188 17.77 -11.03 32.12
CA ASP A 188 17.04 -9.79 31.91
C ASP A 188 17.76 -8.85 30.92
N SER A 189 16.97 -8.10 30.15
CA SER A 189 17.42 -7.11 29.16
C SER A 189 18.34 -7.68 28.05
N THR A 190 18.09 -8.91 27.62
CA THR A 190 18.88 -9.59 26.58
C THR A 190 18.35 -9.39 25.17
N TRP A 191 19.19 -9.71 24.18
CA TRP A 191 18.82 -9.72 22.77
C TRP A 191 18.82 -11.14 22.18
N ILE A 192 17.79 -11.46 21.39
CA ILE A 192 17.82 -12.57 20.44
C ILE A 192 17.89 -11.98 19.03
N VAL A 193 18.95 -12.27 18.30
CA VAL A 193 19.13 -11.88 16.90
C VAL A 193 18.99 -13.12 16.03
N ARG A 194 17.93 -13.19 15.23
CA ARG A 194 17.67 -14.32 14.33
C ARG A 194 17.86 -13.91 12.88
N HIS A 195 18.78 -14.58 12.20
CA HIS A 195 18.93 -14.48 10.76
C HIS A 195 17.93 -15.40 10.04
N VAL A 196 17.65 -15.13 8.77
CA VAL A 196 16.74 -15.96 7.94
C VAL A 196 17.14 -17.45 7.94
N GLY A 197 18.43 -17.77 8.03
CA GLY A 197 18.94 -19.15 8.10
C GLY A 197 18.88 -19.80 9.48
N GLY A 198 18.60 -19.05 10.54
CA GLY A 198 18.57 -19.54 11.92
C GLY A 198 17.16 -19.78 12.46
N SER A 199 17.04 -20.57 13.52
CA SER A 199 15.80 -20.73 14.28
C SER A 199 16.04 -21.20 15.71
N LEU A 200 15.07 -20.95 16.58
CA LEU A 200 15.01 -21.49 17.94
C LEU A 200 13.76 -22.36 18.11
N ARG A 201 13.94 -23.61 18.55
CA ARG A 201 12.85 -24.59 18.65
C ARG A 201 11.80 -24.19 19.69
N GLU A 202 12.20 -24.16 20.95
CA GLU A 202 11.33 -23.85 22.08
C GLU A 202 11.73 -22.52 22.73
N GLN A 203 10.79 -21.86 23.42
CA GLN A 203 11.16 -20.67 24.18
C GLN A 203 12.17 -21.01 25.30
N PRO A 204 13.21 -20.20 25.51
CA PRO A 204 14.06 -20.32 26.67
C PRO A 204 13.33 -19.80 27.91
N THR A 205 13.91 -20.05 29.08
CA THR A 205 13.44 -19.40 30.30
C THR A 205 13.90 -17.94 30.27
N PHE A 206 12.96 -16.99 30.33
CA PHE A 206 13.29 -15.56 30.40
C PHE A 206 13.24 -15.09 31.86
N GLU A 207 14.34 -14.59 32.41
CA GLU A 207 14.34 -14.03 33.78
C GLU A 207 13.59 -12.70 33.87
N GLY A 208 13.66 -11.91 32.81
CA GLY A 208 12.98 -10.63 32.70
C GLY A 208 12.66 -10.33 31.24
N TYR A 209 13.10 -9.17 30.80
CA TYR A 209 12.82 -8.66 29.48
C TYR A 209 13.76 -9.22 28.40
N VAL A 210 13.23 -9.35 27.18
CA VAL A 210 13.99 -9.69 25.98
C VAL A 210 13.61 -8.77 24.82
N SER A 211 14.59 -8.50 23.96
CA SER A 211 14.41 -7.84 22.67
C SER A 211 14.73 -8.79 21.53
N VAL A 212 13.93 -8.76 20.47
CA VAL A 212 14.09 -9.66 19.32
C VAL A 212 14.36 -8.85 18.06
N LYS A 213 15.39 -9.25 17.31
CA LYS A 213 15.73 -8.71 15.98
C LYS A 213 15.74 -9.83 14.96
N TYR A 214 14.94 -9.68 13.92
CA TYR A 214 14.99 -10.51 12.71
C TYR A 214 15.80 -9.80 11.62
N THR A 215 16.70 -10.51 10.93
CA THR A 215 17.62 -9.91 9.95
C THR A 215 17.99 -10.89 8.83
N GLY A 216 18.58 -10.38 7.74
CA GLY A 216 19.09 -11.19 6.64
C GLY A 216 18.20 -11.18 5.39
N THR A 217 18.70 -11.79 4.32
CA THR A 217 18.04 -11.82 3.00
C THR A 217 16.96 -12.89 2.96
N GLY A 218 15.74 -12.52 2.60
CA GLY A 218 14.58 -13.41 2.48
C GLY A 218 13.51 -13.11 3.52
N SER A 219 12.62 -14.07 3.72
CA SER A 219 11.51 -14.00 4.67
C SER A 219 11.64 -15.04 5.79
N ILE A 220 11.12 -14.74 6.97
CA ILE A 220 10.95 -15.73 8.05
C ILE A 220 9.47 -16.09 8.14
N SER A 221 9.13 -17.32 7.75
CA SER A 221 7.74 -17.78 7.68
C SER A 221 7.11 -18.05 9.04
N ASN A 222 7.91 -18.38 10.06
CA ASN A 222 7.43 -18.73 11.39
C ASN A 222 8.32 -18.13 12.48
N THR A 223 7.76 -17.21 13.27
CA THR A 223 8.32 -16.82 14.57
C THR A 223 8.13 -17.96 15.56
N THR A 224 9.19 -18.41 16.25
CA THR A 224 9.16 -19.62 17.10
C THR A 224 9.55 -19.25 18.53
N GLY A 225 10.50 -19.97 19.16
CA GLY A 225 10.88 -19.80 20.55
C GLY A 225 11.51 -18.45 20.91
N GLU A 226 11.81 -17.58 19.93
CA GLU A 226 12.44 -16.28 20.21
C GLU A 226 11.48 -15.30 20.88
N ILE A 227 10.18 -15.42 20.58
CA ILE A 227 9.15 -14.57 21.15
C ILE A 227 8.70 -15.21 22.47
N PRO A 228 8.63 -14.46 23.59
CA PRO A 228 8.04 -14.96 24.84
C PRO A 228 6.53 -15.27 24.72
N LEU A 229 6.05 -16.28 25.43
CA LEU A 229 4.61 -16.49 25.63
C LEU A 229 3.99 -15.47 26.61
N ASP A 230 4.76 -15.05 27.60
CA ASP A 230 4.39 -13.99 28.53
C ASP A 230 4.40 -12.62 27.82
N THR A 231 3.23 -11.98 27.74
CA THR A 231 3.02 -10.73 26.99
C THR A 231 3.76 -9.54 27.59
N THR A 232 4.27 -9.65 28.81
CA THR A 232 4.99 -8.56 29.51
C THR A 232 6.49 -8.53 29.19
N LYS A 233 7.04 -9.60 28.60
CA LYS A 233 8.52 -9.78 28.50
C LYS A 233 9.17 -9.25 27.24
N LEU A 234 8.44 -9.17 26.12
CA LEU A 234 9.00 -8.66 24.86
C LEU A 234 9.02 -7.11 24.89
N LEU A 235 10.21 -6.53 25.01
CA LEU A 235 10.39 -5.07 24.95
C LEU A 235 10.37 -4.57 23.52
N ASN A 236 11.35 -5.02 22.72
CA ASN A 236 11.55 -4.53 21.37
C ASN A 236 11.38 -5.64 20.34
N LEU A 237 10.71 -5.32 19.24
CA LEU A 237 10.62 -6.17 18.06
C LEU A 237 11.14 -5.39 16.85
N ARG A 238 12.25 -5.85 16.27
CA ARG A 238 12.86 -5.27 15.07
C ARG A 238 12.82 -6.26 13.92
N ASN A 239 12.17 -5.89 12.82
CA ASN A 239 12.25 -6.64 11.56
C ASN A 239 13.14 -5.89 10.56
N GLU A 240 14.31 -6.45 10.27
CA GLU A 240 15.30 -5.97 9.30
C GLU A 240 15.55 -6.98 8.18
N THR A 241 14.65 -7.95 7.99
CA THR A 241 14.70 -8.88 6.85
C THR A 241 14.37 -8.16 5.54
N THR A 242 14.71 -8.75 4.39
CA THR A 242 14.40 -8.11 3.09
C THR A 242 13.02 -8.43 2.53
N GLN A 243 12.32 -9.47 3.01
CA GLN A 243 10.97 -9.87 2.50
C GLN A 243 9.91 -10.00 3.61
N GLY A 244 10.27 -9.69 4.84
CA GLY A 244 9.35 -9.66 5.98
C GLY A 244 9.31 -10.93 6.81
N ILE A 245 8.54 -10.86 7.89
CA ILE A 245 8.27 -12.00 8.78
C ILE A 245 6.77 -12.29 8.84
N THR A 246 6.42 -13.51 9.20
CA THR A 246 5.05 -13.91 9.49
C THR A 246 4.96 -14.43 10.92
N ILE A 247 4.06 -13.83 11.70
CA ILE A 247 3.81 -14.23 13.08
C ILE A 247 2.77 -15.36 13.12
N THR A 248 2.94 -16.29 14.04
CA THR A 248 2.14 -17.52 14.15
C THR A 248 1.27 -17.58 15.40
N ARG A 249 1.20 -16.47 16.14
CA ARG A 249 0.38 -16.26 17.34
C ARG A 249 0.25 -14.78 17.65
N ASN A 250 -0.60 -14.44 18.61
CA ASN A 250 -0.66 -13.08 19.15
C ASN A 250 0.67 -12.69 19.79
N ILE A 251 1.14 -11.48 19.53
CA ILE A 251 2.40 -10.93 20.06
C ILE A 251 2.12 -9.59 20.70
N THR A 252 2.72 -9.33 21.85
CA THR A 252 2.68 -8.03 22.53
C THR A 252 4.09 -7.46 22.62
N VAL A 253 4.29 -6.24 22.12
CA VAL A 253 5.55 -5.49 22.16
C VAL A 253 5.36 -4.33 23.12
N ASN A 254 6.29 -4.18 24.08
CA ASN A 254 6.12 -3.27 25.21
C ASN A 254 6.90 -1.95 25.12
N ASP A 255 7.80 -1.79 24.16
CA ASP A 255 8.56 -0.53 23.99
C ASP A 255 8.73 -0.09 22.54
N THR A 256 9.47 -0.82 21.70
CA THR A 256 9.76 -0.36 20.33
C THR A 256 9.39 -1.42 19.29
N LEU A 257 8.58 -1.01 18.30
CA LEU A 257 8.29 -1.78 17.11
C LEU A 257 8.95 -1.09 15.90
N TYR A 258 9.86 -1.80 15.24
CA TYR A 258 10.64 -1.29 14.11
C TYR A 258 10.57 -2.25 12.94
N LEU A 259 10.30 -1.75 11.74
CA LEU A 259 10.11 -2.55 10.54
C LEU A 259 10.82 -1.90 9.33
N LYS A 260 11.70 -2.65 8.67
CA LYS A 260 12.20 -2.34 7.31
C LYS A 260 11.45 -3.07 6.21
N SER A 261 10.69 -4.10 6.56
CA SER A 261 9.90 -4.93 5.63
C SER A 261 8.64 -5.44 6.34
N PRO A 262 7.70 -6.07 5.62
CA PRO A 262 6.40 -6.40 6.19
C PRO A 262 6.43 -7.31 7.42
N ILE A 263 5.55 -7.06 8.39
CA ILE A 263 5.16 -8.06 9.40
C ILE A 263 3.75 -8.53 9.05
N ARG A 264 3.60 -9.84 8.79
CA ARG A 264 2.33 -10.46 8.43
C ARG A 264 1.73 -11.13 9.66
N THR A 265 0.49 -10.81 9.98
CA THR A 265 -0.22 -11.38 11.14
C THR A 265 -1.21 -12.48 10.79
N GLU A 266 -1.30 -12.83 9.51
CA GLU A 266 -2.19 -13.85 8.98
C GLU A 266 -1.38 -14.77 8.07
N PRO A 267 -0.87 -15.92 8.57
CA PRO A 267 -0.10 -16.84 7.75
C PRO A 267 -0.95 -17.49 6.64
N ASP A 268 -2.26 -17.55 6.82
CA ASP A 268 -3.23 -18.10 5.88
C ASP A 268 -4.62 -17.46 6.10
N THR A 269 -5.63 -17.94 5.38
CA THR A 269 -7.00 -17.41 5.44
C THR A 269 -7.76 -17.76 6.73
N SER A 270 -7.32 -18.79 7.45
CA SER A 270 -7.98 -19.35 8.63
C SER A 270 -7.41 -18.80 9.94
N ASN A 271 -6.12 -18.46 9.94
CA ASN A 271 -5.38 -18.02 11.11
C ASN A 271 -5.18 -16.50 11.09
N LYS A 272 -5.75 -15.81 12.07
CA LYS A 272 -5.65 -14.36 12.23
C LYS A 272 -5.11 -14.02 13.61
N PHE A 273 -3.88 -13.52 13.65
CA PHE A 273 -3.22 -13.09 14.87
C PHE A 273 -3.16 -11.57 14.95
N VAL A 274 -2.96 -11.08 16.16
CA VAL A 274 -2.87 -9.65 16.48
C VAL A 274 -1.46 -9.33 16.96
N LEU A 275 -0.82 -8.37 16.30
CA LEU A 275 0.37 -7.70 16.82
C LEU A 275 -0.09 -6.53 17.68
N THR A 276 0.26 -6.52 18.96
CA THR A 276 -0.14 -5.49 19.93
C THR A 276 1.06 -4.66 20.33
N LEU A 277 0.91 -3.34 20.37
CA LEU A 277 1.88 -2.40 20.90
C LEU A 277 1.27 -1.65 22.10
N THR A 278 1.92 -1.74 23.26
CA THR A 278 1.41 -1.23 24.55
C THR A 278 2.04 0.09 24.98
N THR A 279 2.87 0.69 24.13
CA THR A 279 3.51 1.98 24.37
C THR A 279 2.85 3.12 23.57
N LEU A 280 3.11 4.36 23.99
CA LEU A 280 2.74 5.55 23.23
C LEU A 280 3.63 5.77 22.00
N ARG A 281 4.83 5.18 21.95
CA ARG A 281 5.72 5.34 20.78
C ARG A 281 5.06 4.72 19.55
N ASP A 282 5.08 5.46 18.46
CA ASP A 282 4.61 4.94 17.18
C ASP A 282 5.57 3.91 16.60
N PRO A 283 5.07 2.94 15.81
CA PRO A 283 5.90 2.05 15.04
C PRO A 283 6.79 2.83 14.06
N ILE A 284 8.04 2.38 13.92
CA ILE A 284 9.01 2.98 13.00
C ILE A 284 9.02 2.15 11.70
N PHE A 285 8.58 2.77 10.61
CA PHE A 285 8.63 2.20 9.26
C PHE A 285 9.82 2.80 8.50
N ASP A 286 10.90 2.02 8.36
CA ASP A 286 12.19 2.44 7.80
C ASP A 286 12.54 1.72 6.48
N GLY A 287 11.52 1.28 5.75
CA GLY A 287 11.69 0.64 4.45
C GLY A 287 10.54 0.95 3.51
N ALA A 288 10.82 0.91 2.21
CA ALA A 288 9.85 1.28 1.18
C ALA A 288 8.59 0.39 1.24
N ASP A 289 8.73 -0.91 1.51
CA ASP A 289 7.66 -1.88 1.63
C ASP A 289 7.19 -2.14 3.08
N ALA A 290 7.74 -1.41 4.07
CA ALA A 290 7.45 -1.63 5.47
C ALA A 290 5.98 -1.32 5.82
N GLU A 291 5.23 -2.35 6.19
CA GLU A 291 3.87 -2.25 6.71
C GLU A 291 3.51 -3.48 7.57
N ILE A 292 2.48 -3.35 8.39
CA ILE A 292 1.88 -4.47 9.11
C ILE A 292 0.69 -4.97 8.28
N ASP A 293 0.84 -6.14 7.66
CA ASP A 293 -0.20 -6.83 6.90
C ASP A 293 -1.03 -7.69 7.84
N GLY A 294 -2.24 -7.22 8.15
CA GLY A 294 -3.17 -7.87 9.07
C GLY A 294 -3.54 -6.98 10.25
N SER A 295 -3.75 -7.60 11.41
CA SER A 295 -4.30 -6.96 12.60
C SER A 295 -3.20 -6.35 13.48
N PHE A 296 -3.24 -5.03 13.65
CA PHE A 296 -2.38 -4.29 14.55
C PHE A 296 -3.22 -3.57 15.61
N ARG A 297 -2.87 -3.75 16.88
CA ARG A 297 -3.60 -3.21 18.02
C ARG A 297 -2.75 -2.24 18.82
N ARG A 298 -3.36 -1.11 19.19
CA ARG A 298 -2.85 -0.16 20.18
C ARG A 298 -3.75 -0.25 21.42
N THR A 299 -3.17 -0.55 22.58
CA THR A 299 -3.88 -0.59 23.88
C THR A 299 -3.67 0.66 24.71
N VAL A 300 -2.77 1.55 24.26
CA VAL A 300 -2.59 2.88 24.82
C VAL A 300 -2.90 3.87 23.72
N LEU A 301 -3.99 4.60 23.92
CA LEU A 301 -4.45 5.69 23.06
C LEU A 301 -4.19 7.01 23.78
N HIS A 302 -3.96 8.08 23.01
CA HIS A 302 -3.89 9.43 23.53
C HIS A 302 -4.94 10.31 22.84
N PHE A 303 -5.33 11.37 23.54
CA PHE A 303 -6.49 12.19 23.23
C PHE A 303 -6.12 13.68 23.28
N ASP A 304 -5.02 14.02 22.61
CA ASP A 304 -4.32 15.31 22.68
C ASP A 304 -4.09 15.90 21.28
N SER A 305 -4.91 15.51 20.30
CA SER A 305 -4.80 15.92 18.89
C SER A 305 -3.50 15.49 18.18
N LEU A 306 -2.76 14.53 18.73
CA LEU A 306 -1.64 13.90 18.04
C LEU A 306 -2.10 12.63 17.30
N LYS A 307 -1.37 12.27 16.24
CA LYS A 307 -1.63 11.05 15.46
C LYS A 307 -1.16 9.82 16.21
N ILE A 308 -1.95 8.75 16.15
CA ILE A 308 -1.60 7.40 16.57
C ILE A 308 -1.39 6.58 15.30
N ILE A 309 -0.15 6.18 15.01
CA ILE A 309 0.17 5.43 13.78
C ILE A 309 -0.16 3.94 13.96
N PHE A 310 -0.75 3.36 12.91
CA PHE A 310 -1.12 1.94 12.83
C PHE A 310 -0.25 1.18 11.81
N ASN A 311 -0.85 0.63 10.76
CA ASN A 311 -0.23 -0.41 9.92
C ASN A 311 0.84 0.09 8.95
N ASN A 312 0.87 1.39 8.64
CA ASN A 312 1.84 2.02 7.74
C ASN A 312 1.91 3.52 8.06
N PRO A 313 2.90 4.27 7.52
CA PRO A 313 3.09 5.70 7.81
C PRO A 313 1.88 6.60 7.56
N TYR A 314 0.98 6.18 6.65
CA TYR A 314 -0.15 6.97 6.19
C TYR A 314 -1.49 6.53 6.79
N THR A 315 -1.51 5.41 7.53
CA THR A 315 -2.70 4.94 8.25
C THR A 315 -2.57 5.22 9.74
N TRP A 316 -3.37 6.18 10.22
CA TRP A 316 -3.31 6.68 11.59
C TRP A 316 -4.68 7.16 12.05
N GLY A 317 -4.91 7.14 13.37
CA GLY A 317 -6.09 7.73 14.01
C GLY A 317 -5.72 8.91 14.88
N LEU A 318 -6.60 9.89 15.02
CA LEU A 318 -6.41 11.05 15.89
C LEU A 318 -7.74 11.42 16.56
N PHE A 319 -7.69 11.57 17.87
CA PHE A 319 -8.78 12.09 18.69
C PHE A 319 -8.42 13.47 19.21
N ARG A 320 -9.32 14.44 19.04
CA ARG A 320 -9.08 15.81 19.51
C ARG A 320 -9.01 15.88 21.03
N ASP A 321 -9.85 15.09 21.70
CA ASP A 321 -9.98 14.99 23.14
C ASP A 321 -10.57 13.61 23.51
N SER A 322 -10.69 13.33 24.81
CA SER A 322 -11.18 12.04 25.30
C SER A 322 -12.67 11.83 25.06
N ALA A 323 -13.46 12.89 24.86
CA ALA A 323 -14.88 12.76 24.56
C ALA A 323 -15.07 12.24 23.12
N ALA A 324 -14.22 12.67 22.19
CA ALA A 324 -14.19 12.21 20.81
C ALA A 324 -13.95 10.70 20.65
N SER A 325 -13.39 10.02 21.65
CA SER A 325 -13.14 8.58 21.58
C SER A 325 -14.32 7.72 22.01
N ASN A 326 -15.40 8.32 22.53
CA ASN A 326 -16.54 7.61 23.08
C ASN A 326 -16.14 6.48 24.07
N GLY A 327 -15.15 6.75 24.92
CA GLY A 327 -14.70 5.80 25.95
C GLY A 327 -13.75 4.70 25.49
N LEU A 328 -13.32 4.70 24.23
CA LEU A 328 -12.34 3.75 23.69
C LEU A 328 -11.06 3.69 24.55
N LYS A 329 -10.58 2.47 24.80
CA LYS A 329 -9.32 2.17 25.49
C LYS A 329 -8.32 1.44 24.60
N GLU A 330 -8.81 0.64 23.66
CA GLU A 330 -7.98 0.04 22.62
C GLU A 330 -8.59 0.18 21.24
N MET A 331 -7.74 0.18 20.23
CA MET A 331 -8.16 0.13 18.84
C MET A 331 -7.33 -0.91 18.09
N THR A 332 -7.99 -1.62 17.19
CA THR A 332 -7.35 -2.57 16.26
C THR A 332 -7.66 -2.14 14.84
N PHE A 333 -6.61 -1.99 14.04
CA PHE A 333 -6.70 -1.82 12.61
C PHE A 333 -6.28 -3.13 11.95
N ARG A 334 -7.19 -3.75 11.23
CA ARG A 334 -6.90 -4.89 10.37
C ARG A 334 -6.85 -4.39 8.93
N ILE A 335 -5.64 -4.23 8.41
CA ILE A 335 -5.39 -3.76 7.06
C ILE A 335 -4.83 -4.91 6.22
N LYS A 336 -5.49 -5.23 5.10
CA LYS A 336 -5.01 -6.24 4.15
C LYS A 336 -4.58 -5.55 2.85
N PRO A 337 -3.28 -5.34 2.62
CA PRO A 337 -2.79 -4.85 1.34
C PRO A 337 -3.06 -5.87 0.24
N ARG A 338 -3.12 -5.40 -1.01
CA ARG A 338 -3.31 -6.16 -2.25
C ARG A 338 -4.52 -7.09 -2.22
N THR A 339 -5.51 -6.77 -1.39
CA THR A 339 -6.72 -7.55 -1.14
C THR A 339 -7.93 -6.65 -1.28
N PHE A 340 -8.81 -6.95 -2.25
CA PHE A 340 -10.11 -6.27 -2.34
C PHE A 340 -10.93 -6.55 -1.08
N PRO A 341 -11.67 -5.56 -0.55
CA PRO A 341 -12.66 -5.82 0.49
C PRO A 341 -13.52 -7.04 0.13
N PRO A 342 -13.57 -8.10 0.99
CA PRO A 342 -14.28 -9.34 0.68
C PRO A 342 -15.79 -9.21 0.94
N ILE A 343 -16.37 -8.14 0.42
CA ILE A 343 -17.75 -7.70 0.62
C ILE A 343 -18.30 -7.29 -0.76
N LEU A 344 -19.61 -7.39 -0.98
CA LEU A 344 -20.26 -7.05 -2.26
C LEU A 344 -19.82 -5.65 -2.76
N GLY A 345 -19.38 -5.58 -4.02
CA GLY A 345 -18.87 -4.34 -4.64
C GLY A 345 -17.50 -3.87 -4.13
N GLY A 346 -16.81 -4.68 -3.32
CA GLY A 346 -15.45 -4.42 -2.86
C GLY A 346 -14.39 -4.55 -3.96
N ASP A 347 -14.67 -5.33 -5.00
CA ASP A 347 -13.86 -5.46 -6.22
C ASP A 347 -13.79 -4.16 -7.05
N MET A 348 -14.70 -3.21 -6.80
CA MET A 348 -14.69 -1.87 -7.40
C MET A 348 -13.92 -0.83 -6.55
N LYS A 349 -13.22 -1.26 -5.50
CA LYS A 349 -12.42 -0.40 -4.61
C LYS A 349 -10.94 -0.51 -4.95
N VAL A 350 -10.14 0.40 -4.41
CA VAL A 350 -8.70 0.18 -4.27
C VAL A 350 -8.49 -1.20 -3.65
N LYS A 351 -7.49 -1.94 -4.13
CA LYS A 351 -7.19 -3.31 -3.73
C LYS A 351 -6.55 -3.39 -2.33
N ARG A 352 -7.22 -2.81 -1.33
CA ARG A 352 -6.83 -2.78 0.07
C ARG A 352 -8.07 -2.80 0.95
N THR A 353 -8.07 -3.65 1.97
CA THR A 353 -9.17 -3.74 2.95
C THR A 353 -8.81 -3.02 4.24
N TYR A 354 -9.76 -2.27 4.80
CA TYR A 354 -9.63 -1.61 6.09
C TYR A 354 -10.76 -2.08 7.02
N THR A 355 -10.43 -2.75 8.10
CA THR A 355 -11.39 -3.06 9.17
C THR A 355 -10.89 -2.42 10.46
N ILE A 356 -11.68 -1.50 11.01
CA ILE A 356 -11.33 -0.76 12.22
C ILE A 356 -12.29 -1.19 13.33
N SER A 357 -11.75 -1.57 14.48
CA SER A 357 -12.53 -1.92 15.67
C SER A 357 -11.87 -1.35 16.93
N GLY A 358 -12.64 -1.29 18.01
CA GLY A 358 -12.11 -0.85 19.30
C GLY A 358 -13.01 -1.26 20.45
N LEU A 359 -12.43 -1.33 21.64
CA LEU A 359 -13.11 -1.71 22.88
C LEU A 359 -13.00 -0.57 23.90
N ASP A 360 -14.03 -0.44 24.75
CA ASP A 360 -14.01 0.42 25.92
C ASP A 360 -13.28 -0.23 27.11
N GLY A 361 -13.28 0.44 28.27
CA GLY A 361 -12.65 -0.07 29.50
C GLY A 361 -13.30 -1.32 30.11
N ASN A 362 -14.47 -1.72 29.62
CA ASN A 362 -15.20 -2.91 30.05
C ASN A 362 -15.12 -4.04 28.99
N ASN A 363 -14.25 -3.90 27.98
CA ASN A 363 -14.12 -4.80 26.84
C ASN A 363 -15.39 -4.88 25.96
N ILE A 364 -16.22 -3.84 25.96
CA ILE A 364 -17.41 -3.75 25.12
C ILE A 364 -17.01 -3.07 23.80
N PRO A 365 -17.40 -3.63 22.64
CA PRO A 365 -17.13 -2.99 21.34
C PRO A 365 -17.78 -1.62 21.22
N VAL A 366 -16.99 -0.61 20.87
CA VAL A 366 -17.47 0.72 20.49
C VAL A 366 -17.62 0.75 18.98
N ILE A 367 -18.86 0.87 18.49
CA ILE A 367 -19.17 0.84 17.05
C ILE A 367 -19.48 2.23 16.52
N ASP A 368 -20.29 3.01 17.24
CA ASP A 368 -20.75 4.33 16.82
C ASP A 368 -20.41 5.39 17.88
N GLY A 369 -20.58 6.67 17.53
CA GLY A 369 -20.44 7.80 18.46
C GLY A 369 -19.01 8.27 18.67
N VAL A 370 -18.05 7.71 17.94
CA VAL A 370 -16.68 8.23 17.90
C VAL A 370 -16.63 9.53 17.07
N ASN A 371 -15.55 10.28 17.19
CA ASN A 371 -15.22 11.41 16.32
C ASN A 371 -13.74 11.35 16.00
N LEU A 372 -13.41 10.42 15.10
CA LEU A 372 -12.05 10.09 14.72
C LEU A 372 -11.66 10.89 13.47
N ILE A 373 -10.53 11.58 13.52
CA ILE A 373 -9.83 11.99 12.31
C ILE A 373 -9.00 10.79 11.86
N LEU A 374 -9.28 10.28 10.66
CA LEU A 374 -8.68 9.06 10.14
C LEU A 374 -7.81 9.36 8.93
N GLY A 375 -6.50 9.12 9.04
CA GLY A 375 -5.61 9.01 7.88
C GLY A 375 -5.64 7.59 7.31
N TYR A 376 -5.68 7.48 5.99
CA TYR A 376 -5.64 6.19 5.29
C TYR A 376 -4.72 6.28 4.06
N GLY A 377 -3.91 5.25 3.85
CA GLY A 377 -2.99 5.15 2.71
C GLY A 377 -2.98 3.77 2.07
N TRP A 378 -2.62 3.74 0.79
CA TRP A 378 -2.52 2.55 -0.06
C TRP A 378 -1.36 2.68 -1.05
N ARG A 379 -0.93 1.55 -1.62
CA ARG A 379 0.13 1.52 -2.62
C ARG A 379 -0.38 2.05 -3.95
N HIS A 380 0.36 2.98 -4.51
CA HIS A 380 0.06 3.61 -5.78
C HIS A 380 1.36 3.79 -6.57
N SER A 381 1.46 3.07 -7.68
CA SER A 381 2.69 3.00 -8.48
C SER A 381 2.39 3.03 -9.97
N LEU A 382 3.10 3.92 -10.69
CA LEU A 382 3.10 3.98 -12.16
C LEU A 382 3.98 2.90 -12.80
N LEU A 383 4.95 2.38 -12.06
CA LEU A 383 6.04 1.57 -12.61
C LEU A 383 5.87 0.07 -12.30
N ASP A 384 5.26 -0.25 -11.17
CA ASP A 384 5.13 -1.61 -10.68
C ASP A 384 3.65 -1.95 -10.44
N THR A 385 3.06 -2.62 -11.42
CA THR A 385 1.66 -3.05 -11.41
C THR A 385 1.37 -4.20 -10.44
N ALA A 386 2.41 -4.87 -9.93
CA ALA A 386 2.25 -5.93 -8.93
C ALA A 386 2.01 -5.35 -7.53
N VAL A 387 2.53 -4.15 -7.26
CA VAL A 387 2.30 -3.44 -5.99
C VAL A 387 1.20 -2.39 -6.07
N ASP A 388 0.87 -1.85 -7.24
CA ASP A 388 -0.19 -0.87 -7.38
C ASP A 388 -1.57 -1.43 -6.97
N GLU A 389 -2.18 -0.78 -5.98
CA GLU A 389 -3.52 -1.11 -5.46
C GLU A 389 -4.62 -0.28 -6.13
N THR A 390 -4.27 0.78 -6.87
CA THR A 390 -5.24 1.71 -7.49
C THR A 390 -5.83 1.16 -8.79
N LYS A 391 -4.98 0.56 -9.63
CA LYS A 391 -5.35 -0.21 -10.82
C LYS A 391 -6.37 0.50 -11.72
N THR A 392 -7.54 -0.08 -11.88
CA THR A 392 -8.59 0.38 -12.80
C THR A 392 -9.20 1.72 -12.39
N LEU A 393 -8.93 2.20 -11.17
CA LEU A 393 -9.40 3.49 -10.67
C LEU A 393 -8.41 4.63 -10.93
N TRP A 394 -7.36 4.37 -11.71
CA TRP A 394 -6.35 5.37 -12.06
C TRP A 394 -6.92 6.64 -12.70
N PRO A 395 -7.83 6.55 -13.70
CA PRO A 395 -8.39 7.75 -14.35
C PRO A 395 -9.17 8.65 -13.37
N GLU A 396 -9.65 8.09 -12.26
CA GLU A 396 -10.45 8.77 -11.25
C GLU A 396 -9.71 8.99 -9.93
N PHE A 397 -8.37 8.93 -9.92
CA PHE A 397 -7.54 9.06 -8.72
C PHE A 397 -7.93 10.27 -7.86
N ASP A 398 -8.16 11.43 -8.49
CA ASP A 398 -8.51 12.69 -7.82
C ASP A 398 -9.86 12.66 -7.08
N TYR A 399 -10.69 11.64 -7.34
CA TYR A 399 -12.02 11.48 -6.76
C TYR A 399 -12.12 10.29 -5.78
N LEU A 400 -10.99 9.67 -5.45
CA LEU A 400 -10.96 8.57 -4.50
C LEU A 400 -11.13 9.05 -3.06
N ILE A 401 -12.13 8.50 -2.38
CA ILE A 401 -12.47 8.82 -0.99
C ILE A 401 -12.62 7.56 -0.15
N LEU A 402 -12.63 7.72 1.16
CA LEU A 402 -13.00 6.66 2.07
C LEU A 402 -14.51 6.38 1.97
N GLN A 403 -14.87 5.10 1.90
CA GLN A 403 -16.25 4.63 1.90
C GLN A 403 -16.44 3.59 2.99
N ARG A 404 -17.53 3.68 3.73
CA ARG A 404 -17.93 2.71 4.75
C ARG A 404 -18.88 1.69 4.17
N TRP A 405 -18.70 0.43 4.50
CA TRP A 405 -19.73 -0.57 4.28
C TRP A 405 -20.75 -0.55 5.43
N TYR A 406 -22.02 -0.27 5.12
CA TYR A 406 -23.08 -0.24 6.11
C TYR A 406 -24.41 -0.68 5.49
N ARG A 407 -25.14 -1.57 6.18
CA ARG A 407 -26.49 -2.06 5.78
C ARG A 407 -26.59 -2.50 4.31
N GLY A 408 -25.56 -3.19 3.80
CA GLY A 408 -25.60 -3.73 2.44
C GLY A 408 -25.14 -2.76 1.34
N ALA A 409 -24.63 -1.59 1.68
CA ALA A 409 -24.16 -0.61 0.70
C ALA A 409 -22.86 0.09 1.13
N TRP A 410 -22.08 0.49 0.14
CA TRP A 410 -20.97 1.43 0.31
C TRP A 410 -21.52 2.86 0.40
N THR A 411 -21.20 3.54 1.49
CA THR A 411 -21.59 4.92 1.77
C THR A 411 -20.34 5.79 1.83
N ASP A 412 -20.38 6.93 1.16
CA ASP A 412 -19.28 7.88 1.11
C ASP A 412 -19.04 8.48 2.51
N VAL A 413 -17.78 8.56 2.93
CA VAL A 413 -17.39 9.41 4.05
C VAL A 413 -17.17 10.79 3.46
N GLU A 414 -18.25 11.57 3.34
CA GLU A 414 -18.31 12.86 2.63
C GLU A 414 -17.25 13.88 3.07
N THR A 415 -16.74 13.74 4.30
CA THR A 415 -15.68 14.63 4.80
C THR A 415 -14.29 14.33 4.23
N SER A 416 -14.10 13.19 3.55
CA SER A 416 -12.79 12.79 3.00
C SER A 416 -12.17 13.90 2.15
N GLU A 417 -10.89 14.20 2.40
CA GLU A 417 -10.15 15.17 1.59
C GLU A 417 -9.95 14.64 0.16
N ILE A 418 -10.20 15.51 -0.82
CA ILE A 418 -9.91 15.27 -2.24
C ILE A 418 -9.11 16.45 -2.82
N PRO A 419 -8.20 16.22 -3.78
CA PRO A 419 -7.75 14.90 -4.23
C PRO A 419 -6.86 14.21 -3.18
N PRO A 420 -6.73 12.88 -3.22
CA PRO A 420 -5.68 12.19 -2.48
C PRO A 420 -4.29 12.73 -2.81
N LYS A 421 -3.38 12.64 -1.84
CA LYS A 421 -1.97 12.99 -1.98
C LYS A 421 -1.18 11.77 -2.45
N TRP A 422 -0.08 12.00 -3.15
CA TRP A 422 0.79 10.95 -3.65
C TRP A 422 2.26 11.22 -3.27
N ASP A 423 2.81 10.31 -2.46
CA ASP A 423 4.24 10.17 -2.24
C ASP A 423 4.85 9.30 -3.35
N THR A 424 5.42 9.97 -4.35
CA THR A 424 6.08 9.33 -5.49
C THR A 424 7.41 8.66 -5.12
N THR A 425 8.02 9.02 -3.99
CA THR A 425 9.30 8.44 -3.56
C THR A 425 9.09 7.04 -3.01
N ASN A 426 8.09 6.87 -2.14
CA ASN A 426 7.79 5.58 -1.52
C ASN A 426 6.58 4.85 -2.15
N GLN A 427 5.99 5.40 -3.21
CA GLN A 427 4.88 4.83 -3.97
C GLN A 427 3.63 4.60 -3.11
N TRP A 428 3.25 5.63 -2.36
CA TRP A 428 2.06 5.64 -1.50
C TRP A 428 1.10 6.75 -1.93
N ALA A 429 -0.17 6.40 -2.12
CA ALA A 429 -1.25 7.36 -2.13
C ALA A 429 -1.92 7.39 -0.75
N TYR A 430 -2.40 8.55 -0.33
CA TYR A 430 -3.02 8.72 0.96
C TYR A 430 -3.97 9.91 1.00
N SER A 431 -4.97 9.83 1.86
CA SER A 431 -5.84 10.96 2.20
C SER A 431 -6.27 10.85 3.66
N LEU A 432 -7.14 11.76 4.10
CA LEU A 432 -7.71 11.72 5.43
C LEU A 432 -9.21 12.05 5.40
N ALA A 433 -9.95 11.45 6.33
CA ALA A 433 -11.32 11.79 6.65
C ALA A 433 -11.33 12.55 8.00
N PRO A 434 -11.63 13.86 8.01
CA PRO A 434 -11.67 14.69 9.22
C PRO A 434 -12.73 14.27 10.24
N GLN A 435 -13.73 13.49 9.83
CA GLN A 435 -14.80 13.05 10.73
C GLN A 435 -15.30 11.66 10.37
N VAL A 436 -14.82 10.66 11.12
CA VAL A 436 -15.34 9.30 11.11
C VAL A 436 -16.10 9.07 12.41
N VAL A 437 -17.40 8.80 12.30
CA VAL A 437 -18.31 8.68 13.47
C VAL A 437 -18.61 7.25 13.91
N SER A 438 -18.16 6.28 13.12
CA SER A 438 -18.39 4.87 13.35
C SER A 438 -17.15 4.05 13.00
N LEU A 439 -16.93 2.94 13.69
CA LEU A 439 -15.96 1.93 13.33
C LEU A 439 -16.62 0.86 12.43
N GLY A 440 -15.82 -0.05 11.88
CA GLY A 440 -16.28 -1.12 10.99
C GLY A 440 -15.41 -1.29 9.74
N ASP A 441 -16.04 -1.75 8.66
CA ASP A 441 -15.38 -2.04 7.39
C ASP A 441 -15.40 -0.85 6.45
N TYR A 442 -14.24 -0.59 5.86
CA TYR A 442 -13.96 0.52 4.98
C TYR A 442 -13.18 0.07 3.73
N GLY A 443 -13.34 0.86 2.68
CA GLY A 443 -12.61 0.75 1.42
C GLY A 443 -12.38 2.14 0.85
N VAL A 444 -11.51 2.23 -0.16
CA VAL A 444 -11.29 3.48 -0.89
C VAL A 444 -11.85 3.31 -2.29
N GLY A 445 -12.68 4.24 -2.74
CA GLY A 445 -13.32 4.13 -4.05
C GLY A 445 -13.75 5.49 -4.56
N ILE A 446 -14.29 5.49 -5.78
CA ILE A 446 -14.80 6.69 -6.42
C ILE A 446 -16.01 7.18 -5.63
N SER A 447 -16.03 8.47 -5.29
CA SER A 447 -17.22 9.10 -4.71
C SER A 447 -18.41 8.98 -5.65
N ARG A 448 -19.62 8.82 -5.10
CA ARG A 448 -20.87 8.90 -5.88
C ARG A 448 -21.03 10.23 -6.63
N GLY A 449 -20.27 11.26 -6.25
CA GLY A 449 -20.16 12.56 -6.95
C GLY A 449 -19.04 12.64 -8.01
N GLY A 450 -18.51 11.51 -8.51
CA GLY A 450 -17.51 11.47 -9.59
C GLY A 450 -17.93 12.24 -10.86
N LYS A 451 -17.00 12.45 -11.80
CA LYS A 451 -17.25 13.23 -13.02
C LYS A 451 -18.39 12.58 -13.84
N LEU A 452 -19.54 13.27 -13.93
CA LEU A 452 -20.64 12.88 -14.82
C LEU A 452 -20.32 13.37 -16.23
N GLU A 453 -20.25 12.45 -17.18
CA GLU A 453 -19.97 12.74 -18.58
C GLU A 453 -21.02 12.11 -19.50
N LEU A 454 -21.30 12.81 -20.60
CA LEU A 454 -22.08 12.32 -21.73
C LEU A 454 -21.23 12.41 -22.99
N THR A 455 -21.13 11.30 -23.72
CA THR A 455 -20.59 11.27 -25.08
C THR A 455 -21.78 11.05 -26.01
N ALA A 456 -21.98 11.92 -27.00
CA ALA A 456 -23.13 11.77 -27.88
C ALA A 456 -22.84 12.19 -29.32
N THR A 457 -23.56 11.58 -30.25
CA THR A 457 -23.50 11.89 -31.69
C THR A 457 -24.86 12.37 -32.17
N LEU A 458 -24.87 13.41 -33.00
CA LEU A 458 -26.05 14.04 -33.57
C LEU A 458 -25.74 14.64 -34.95
N PHE A 459 -26.68 14.58 -35.87
CA PHE A 459 -26.62 15.33 -37.12
C PHE A 459 -27.81 16.27 -37.28
N LEU A 460 -27.57 17.40 -37.92
CA LEU A 460 -28.57 18.37 -38.34
C LEU A 460 -28.78 18.25 -39.86
N GLU A 461 -30.04 18.20 -40.32
CA GLU A 461 -30.36 18.07 -41.74
C GLU A 461 -29.88 19.30 -42.54
N GLY A 462 -30.07 20.50 -41.99
CA GLY A 462 -29.76 21.76 -42.67
C GLY A 462 -28.31 21.90 -43.16
N PRO A 463 -27.30 21.82 -42.27
CA PRO A 463 -25.90 22.01 -42.64
C PRO A 463 -25.27 20.77 -43.29
N TYR A 464 -25.97 19.64 -43.36
CA TYR A 464 -25.39 18.40 -43.86
C TYR A 464 -25.06 18.45 -45.36
N ARG A 465 -23.81 18.12 -45.71
CA ARG A 465 -23.25 18.07 -47.06
C ARG A 465 -22.37 16.83 -47.22
N PHE A 466 -22.85 15.86 -48.01
CA PHE A 466 -22.04 14.73 -48.51
C PHE A 466 -21.15 14.03 -47.45
N GLY A 467 -21.71 13.70 -46.28
CA GLY A 467 -21.02 12.91 -45.25
C GLY A 467 -20.53 13.70 -44.02
N SER A 468 -20.65 15.03 -44.01
CA SER A 468 -20.33 15.89 -42.86
C SER A 468 -21.27 17.10 -42.79
N MET A 469 -21.30 17.83 -41.69
CA MET A 469 -22.00 19.11 -41.60
C MET A 469 -21.06 20.28 -41.94
N ALA A 470 -21.62 21.32 -42.56
CA ALA A 470 -20.90 22.54 -42.88
C ALA A 470 -20.68 23.40 -41.63
N GLU A 471 -19.52 24.04 -41.55
CA GLU A 471 -19.13 24.98 -40.50
C GLU A 471 -19.05 26.43 -41.01
N ASP A 472 -19.89 26.77 -41.99
CA ASP A 472 -19.85 28.07 -42.69
C ASP A 472 -19.99 29.23 -41.69
N LEU A 473 -20.84 29.10 -40.67
CA LEU A 473 -21.00 30.11 -39.61
C LEU A 473 -19.70 30.34 -38.83
N ARG A 474 -18.97 29.28 -38.51
CA ARG A 474 -17.68 29.36 -37.80
C ARG A 474 -16.62 30.02 -38.67
N ILE A 475 -16.51 29.59 -39.94
CA ILE A 475 -15.55 30.15 -40.91
C ILE A 475 -15.81 31.64 -41.14
N LYS A 476 -17.08 32.06 -41.19
CA LYS A 476 -17.48 33.46 -41.34
C LYS A 476 -17.41 34.27 -40.03
N GLY A 477 -17.10 33.64 -38.90
CA GLY A 477 -17.06 34.30 -37.59
C GLY A 477 -18.43 34.77 -37.10
N LEU A 478 -19.51 34.13 -37.54
CA LEU A 478 -20.89 34.49 -37.23
C LEU A 478 -21.41 33.82 -35.96
N ILE A 479 -20.83 32.70 -35.52
CA ILE A 479 -21.22 32.06 -34.25
C ILE A 479 -20.84 32.99 -33.09
N PRO A 480 -21.81 33.44 -32.25
CA PRO A 480 -21.51 34.28 -31.11
C PRO A 480 -20.58 33.60 -30.11
N LEU A 481 -19.65 34.35 -29.50
CA LEU A 481 -18.76 33.80 -28.46
C LEU A 481 -19.49 33.45 -27.15
N THR A 482 -20.69 34.03 -26.96
CA THR A 482 -21.63 33.70 -25.89
C THR A 482 -22.96 33.30 -26.52
N PRO A 483 -23.55 32.15 -26.15
CA PRO A 483 -24.84 31.72 -26.70
C PRO A 483 -25.90 32.82 -26.56
N PRO A 484 -26.56 33.21 -27.67
CA PRO A 484 -27.48 34.35 -27.67
C PRO A 484 -28.72 34.08 -26.81
N ASP A 485 -29.38 35.16 -26.37
CA ASP A 485 -30.61 35.08 -25.56
C ASP A 485 -31.85 34.77 -26.39
N ILE A 486 -31.81 33.63 -27.07
CA ILE A 486 -32.90 33.11 -27.90
C ILE A 486 -33.16 31.66 -27.52
N TYR A 487 -34.36 31.17 -27.82
CA TYR A 487 -34.68 29.76 -27.64
C TYR A 487 -33.89 28.90 -28.65
N PRO A 488 -33.38 27.70 -28.27
CA PRO A 488 -33.47 27.06 -26.96
C PRO A 488 -32.34 27.44 -25.99
N TYR A 489 -31.36 28.24 -26.40
CA TYR A 489 -30.17 28.54 -25.58
C TYR A 489 -30.53 29.19 -24.24
N ASN A 490 -31.55 30.05 -24.22
CA ASN A 490 -32.05 30.72 -23.03
C ASN A 490 -32.68 29.79 -21.96
N LEU A 491 -32.88 28.51 -22.26
CA LEU A 491 -33.26 27.49 -21.27
C LEU A 491 -32.13 27.19 -20.28
N ASP A 492 -30.88 27.26 -20.74
CA ASP A 492 -29.71 27.13 -19.88
C ASP A 492 -29.41 28.48 -19.21
N GLN A 493 -29.79 28.61 -17.94
CA GLN A 493 -29.58 29.83 -17.15
C GLN A 493 -28.08 30.19 -16.98
N ASN A 494 -27.19 29.22 -17.19
CA ASN A 494 -25.75 29.42 -17.12
C ASN A 494 -25.14 29.85 -18.46
N ARG A 495 -25.92 29.94 -19.55
CA ARG A 495 -25.40 30.32 -20.89
C ARG A 495 -24.59 31.62 -20.88
N GLN A 496 -24.96 32.57 -20.03
CA GLN A 496 -24.31 33.88 -19.92
C GLN A 496 -22.87 33.79 -19.40
N PHE A 497 -22.52 32.68 -18.74
CA PHE A 497 -21.17 32.40 -18.25
C PHE A 497 -20.34 31.61 -19.27
N ILE A 498 -20.94 31.18 -20.39
CA ILE A 498 -20.22 30.59 -21.51
C ILE A 498 -19.68 31.75 -22.35
N ASN A 499 -18.38 31.98 -22.25
CA ASN A 499 -17.68 33.01 -23.00
C ASN A 499 -16.44 32.41 -23.65
N LEU A 500 -16.55 32.09 -24.94
CA LEU A 500 -15.47 31.52 -25.73
C LEU A 500 -14.47 32.63 -26.08
N VAL A 501 -13.16 32.34 -25.96
CA VAL A 501 -12.12 33.25 -26.47
C VAL A 501 -12.18 33.32 -28.00
N SER A 502 -12.46 32.18 -28.62
CA SER A 502 -12.73 32.00 -30.04
C SER A 502 -13.57 30.74 -30.19
N VAL A 503 -14.42 30.67 -31.21
CA VAL A 503 -15.14 29.43 -31.52
C VAL A 503 -14.13 28.35 -31.93
N PRO A 504 -14.11 27.17 -31.27
CA PRO A 504 -13.18 26.09 -31.61
C PRO A 504 -13.29 25.64 -33.07
N ASP A 505 -12.24 24.98 -33.56
CA ASP A 505 -12.25 24.38 -34.91
C ASP A 505 -13.32 23.29 -35.02
N SER A 506 -13.81 23.04 -36.23
CA SER A 506 -14.77 21.99 -36.56
C SER A 506 -16.15 22.17 -35.92
N ILE A 507 -16.50 23.35 -35.41
CA ILE A 507 -17.82 23.64 -34.81
C ILE A 507 -18.83 24.06 -35.86
N VAL A 508 -19.99 23.41 -35.84
CA VAL A 508 -21.18 23.73 -36.64
C VAL A 508 -22.02 24.79 -35.93
N ASP A 509 -22.39 24.51 -34.68
CA ASP A 509 -23.31 25.36 -33.92
C ASP A 509 -23.38 25.02 -32.42
N TYR A 510 -24.11 25.82 -31.66
CA TYR A 510 -24.59 25.48 -30.32
C TYR A 510 -25.84 24.60 -30.36
N ILE A 511 -25.93 23.65 -29.43
CA ILE A 511 -27.14 22.89 -29.12
C ILE A 511 -27.42 22.94 -27.61
N VAL A 512 -28.65 22.63 -27.20
CA VAL A 512 -29.00 22.43 -25.79
C VAL A 512 -29.44 21.00 -25.57
N ILE A 513 -28.85 20.34 -24.57
CA ILE A 513 -29.32 19.07 -24.07
C ILE A 513 -30.10 19.33 -22.78
N GLU A 514 -31.32 18.81 -22.75
CA GLU A 514 -32.22 18.82 -21.62
C GLU A 514 -32.28 17.41 -21.02
N PHE A 515 -32.03 17.31 -19.72
CA PHE A 515 -32.00 16.07 -18.94
C PHE A 515 -33.24 16.01 -18.06
N ARG A 516 -34.19 15.14 -18.42
CA ARG A 516 -35.46 14.98 -17.71
C ARG A 516 -35.47 13.71 -16.86
N ARG A 517 -35.91 13.77 -15.60
CA ARG A 517 -36.08 12.58 -14.74
C ARG A 517 -37.26 11.68 -15.16
N ASN A 518 -38.18 12.24 -15.93
CA ASN A 518 -39.28 11.55 -16.61
C ASN A 518 -39.66 12.34 -17.87
N LEU A 519 -40.40 11.78 -18.82
CA LEU A 519 -40.69 12.44 -20.11
C LEU A 519 -41.31 13.85 -19.99
N ASN A 520 -42.06 14.14 -18.92
CA ASN A 520 -42.74 15.42 -18.68
C ASN A 520 -42.18 16.16 -17.45
N ASP A 521 -40.88 16.03 -17.17
CA ASP A 521 -40.24 16.63 -16.00
C ASP A 521 -40.48 18.16 -15.94
N PRO A 522 -41.13 18.69 -14.90
CA PRO A 522 -41.38 20.13 -14.79
C PRO A 522 -40.14 20.94 -14.43
N LYS A 523 -39.02 20.27 -14.07
CA LYS A 523 -37.75 20.92 -13.68
C LYS A 523 -36.54 20.14 -14.22
N PRO A 524 -36.37 20.09 -15.54
CA PRO A 524 -35.23 19.41 -16.15
C PRO A 524 -33.94 20.22 -15.96
N PHE A 525 -32.80 19.55 -16.12
CA PHE A 525 -31.51 20.23 -16.18
C PHE A 525 -31.15 20.55 -17.63
N TYR A 526 -30.55 21.71 -17.87
CA TYR A 526 -30.12 22.14 -19.19
C TYR A 526 -28.61 22.26 -19.27
N ARG A 527 -28.04 21.86 -20.41
CA ARG A 527 -26.63 22.05 -20.73
C ARG A 527 -26.49 22.51 -22.17
N THR A 528 -25.89 23.68 -22.35
CA THR A 528 -25.46 24.14 -23.67
C THR A 528 -24.14 23.47 -24.06
N CYS A 529 -24.09 22.91 -25.26
CA CYS A 529 -22.95 22.18 -25.81
C CYS A 529 -22.58 22.71 -27.21
N LEU A 530 -21.43 22.28 -27.73
CA LEU A 530 -21.02 22.53 -29.10
C LEU A 530 -21.21 21.28 -29.96
N LEU A 531 -21.71 21.47 -31.18
CA LEU A 531 -21.85 20.42 -32.18
C LEU A 531 -20.73 20.51 -33.22
N LYS A 532 -20.06 19.39 -33.50
CA LYS A 532 -18.99 19.32 -34.49
C LYS A 532 -19.44 18.86 -35.87
N ILE A 533 -18.64 19.14 -36.90
CA ILE A 533 -18.91 18.74 -38.31
C ILE A 533 -19.08 17.23 -38.52
N ASP A 534 -18.48 16.41 -37.64
CA ASP A 534 -18.55 14.94 -37.64
C ASP A 534 -19.74 14.40 -36.84
N GLY A 535 -20.54 15.30 -36.25
CA GLY A 535 -21.70 14.99 -35.42
C GLY A 535 -21.39 14.77 -33.94
N ASN A 536 -20.13 14.80 -33.52
CA ASN A 536 -19.81 14.69 -32.10
C ASN A 536 -20.32 15.92 -31.32
N ILE A 537 -21.00 15.66 -30.21
CA ILE A 537 -21.36 16.68 -29.23
C ILE A 537 -20.24 16.76 -28.20
N VAL A 538 -19.69 17.97 -28.01
CA VAL A 538 -18.56 18.22 -27.12
C VAL A 538 -18.88 19.35 -26.14
N ASP A 539 -18.10 19.41 -25.05
CA ASP A 539 -18.15 20.51 -24.11
C ASP A 539 -17.66 21.83 -24.75
N ILE A 540 -17.77 22.94 -24.02
CA ILE A 540 -17.43 24.29 -24.49
C ILE A 540 -15.96 24.47 -24.90
N ASP A 541 -15.08 23.52 -24.56
CA ASP A 541 -13.68 23.49 -24.97
C ASP A 541 -13.47 22.96 -26.41
N GLY A 542 -14.54 22.45 -27.04
CA GLY A 542 -14.55 21.94 -28.41
C GLY A 542 -13.92 20.54 -28.58
N LYS A 543 -13.55 19.87 -27.49
CA LYS A 543 -12.79 18.60 -27.54
C LYS A 543 -13.28 17.55 -26.55
N SER A 544 -13.60 17.93 -25.31
CA SER A 544 -13.95 16.96 -24.26
C SER A 544 -15.38 16.45 -24.40
N PRO A 545 -15.69 15.25 -23.85
CA PRO A 545 -17.08 14.86 -23.60
C PRO A 545 -17.80 15.90 -22.73
N VAL A 546 -19.14 15.95 -22.83
CA VAL A 546 -19.95 16.93 -22.12
C VAL A 546 -19.90 16.68 -20.61
N VAL A 547 -19.36 17.63 -19.85
CA VAL A 547 -19.24 17.53 -18.39
C VAL A 547 -20.47 18.08 -17.68
N LEU A 548 -21.18 17.22 -16.95
CA LEU A 548 -22.52 17.52 -16.41
C LEU A 548 -22.52 18.05 -14.97
N ARG A 549 -21.45 17.82 -14.20
CA ARG A 549 -21.39 18.23 -12.78
C ARG A 549 -21.45 19.76 -12.59
N SER A 550 -21.04 20.54 -13.58
CA SER A 550 -21.11 22.01 -13.53
C SER A 550 -22.54 22.56 -13.54
N GLY A 551 -23.55 21.73 -13.84
CA GLY A 551 -24.97 22.10 -13.86
C GLY A 551 -25.78 21.70 -12.63
N GLY A 552 -25.16 21.17 -11.57
CA GLY A 552 -25.88 20.76 -10.34
C GLY A 552 -26.76 19.51 -10.52
N MET A 553 -26.42 18.66 -11.49
CA MET A 553 -27.13 17.42 -11.83
C MET A 553 -26.60 16.22 -11.04
N ASP A 554 -27.50 15.38 -10.54
CA ASP A 554 -27.17 14.14 -9.82
C ASP A 554 -27.00 12.95 -10.77
N ALA A 555 -26.25 11.93 -10.34
CA ALA A 555 -26.18 10.65 -11.05
C ALA A 555 -27.56 9.96 -11.07
N GLY A 556 -27.95 9.36 -12.19
CA GLY A 556 -29.24 8.69 -12.34
C GLY A 556 -29.64 8.45 -13.79
N ASP A 557 -30.84 7.92 -14.01
CA ASP A 557 -31.38 7.70 -15.35
C ASP A 557 -32.19 8.91 -15.82
N TYR A 558 -31.92 9.39 -17.04
CA TYR A 558 -32.54 10.58 -17.61
C TYR A 558 -33.04 10.34 -19.03
N TYR A 559 -34.20 10.89 -19.35
CA TYR A 559 -34.61 11.09 -20.74
C TYR A 559 -33.87 12.29 -21.29
N LEU A 560 -33.17 12.11 -22.40
CA LEU A 560 -32.35 13.17 -23.00
C LEU A 560 -33.15 13.80 -24.14
N VAL A 561 -33.27 15.12 -24.13
CA VAL A 561 -33.91 15.90 -25.19
C VAL A 561 -32.88 16.83 -25.80
N VAL A 562 -32.73 16.78 -27.12
CA VAL A 562 -31.82 17.66 -27.86
C VAL A 562 -32.62 18.73 -28.57
N LYS A 563 -32.20 19.98 -28.38
CA LYS A 563 -32.84 21.17 -28.94
C LYS A 563 -31.83 21.99 -29.75
N HIS A 564 -32.31 22.55 -30.86
CA HIS A 564 -31.57 23.47 -31.72
C HIS A 564 -32.49 24.61 -32.16
N ARG A 565 -31.93 25.76 -32.58
CA ARG A 565 -32.70 27.00 -32.83
C ARG A 565 -33.65 26.98 -34.04
N ASN A 566 -33.50 25.98 -34.92
CA ASN A 566 -34.19 25.90 -36.22
C ASN A 566 -34.48 24.45 -36.69
N HIS A 567 -34.41 23.49 -35.77
CA HIS A 567 -34.69 22.07 -36.04
C HIS A 567 -35.64 21.52 -34.97
N LEU A 568 -36.52 20.58 -35.36
CA LEU A 568 -37.44 19.93 -34.45
C LEU A 568 -36.68 19.18 -33.35
N SER A 569 -37.09 19.39 -32.10
CA SER A 569 -36.50 18.71 -30.94
C SER A 569 -36.71 17.19 -31.02
N ILE A 570 -35.75 16.43 -30.53
CA ILE A 570 -35.84 14.96 -30.43
C ILE A 570 -35.55 14.50 -28.99
N ALA A 571 -36.15 13.39 -28.58
CA ALA A 571 -35.95 12.82 -27.24
C ALA A 571 -35.66 11.32 -27.32
N THR A 572 -34.99 10.77 -26.31
CA THR A 572 -34.84 9.33 -26.16
C THR A 572 -36.18 8.66 -25.78
N GLU A 573 -36.47 7.47 -26.33
CA GLU A 573 -37.66 6.66 -26.00
C GLU A 573 -37.53 6.04 -24.60
N PHE A 574 -36.30 5.72 -24.20
CA PHE A 574 -35.96 5.16 -22.90
C PHE A 574 -34.97 6.07 -22.15
N ALA A 575 -34.96 5.95 -20.82
CA ALA A 575 -34.01 6.67 -20.00
C ALA A 575 -32.58 6.14 -20.22
N VAL A 576 -31.63 7.07 -20.29
CA VAL A 576 -30.19 6.81 -20.41
C VAL A 576 -29.57 6.99 -19.03
N GLY A 577 -28.80 5.99 -18.59
CA GLY A 577 -28.07 6.07 -17.33
C GLY A 577 -26.91 7.07 -17.43
N ILE A 578 -26.89 8.05 -16.53
CA ILE A 578 -25.83 9.04 -16.37
C ILE A 578 -25.15 8.79 -15.02
N TYR A 579 -24.05 8.04 -15.05
CA TYR A 579 -23.29 7.65 -13.88
C TYR A 579 -21.80 7.96 -14.06
N PRO A 580 -21.03 8.11 -12.96
CA PRO A 580 -19.57 8.18 -13.02
C PRO A 580 -19.03 6.83 -13.52
N ARG A 581 -18.63 6.73 -14.79
CA ARG A 581 -18.03 5.51 -15.36
C ARG A 581 -16.92 5.89 -16.35
N ALA A 582 -15.85 5.08 -16.38
CA ALA A 582 -14.61 5.29 -17.15
C ALA A 582 -14.77 5.35 -18.69
N LEU A 583 -15.98 5.17 -19.22
CA LEU A 583 -16.34 5.40 -20.61
C LEU A 583 -17.65 6.19 -20.56
N GLY A 584 -17.62 7.47 -20.96
CA GLY A 584 -18.82 8.30 -21.00
C GLY A 584 -20.00 7.55 -21.63
N ASN A 585 -21.20 7.77 -21.11
CA ASN A 585 -22.39 7.09 -21.64
C ASN A 585 -22.57 7.54 -23.09
N TYR A 586 -22.39 6.61 -24.05
CA TYR A 586 -22.48 6.92 -25.46
C TYR A 586 -23.94 6.87 -25.92
N VAL A 587 -24.42 7.98 -26.47
CA VAL A 587 -25.78 8.11 -27.01
C VAL A 587 -25.71 8.53 -28.47
N ASP A 588 -26.25 7.69 -29.36
CA ASP A 588 -26.30 7.98 -30.79
C ASP A 588 -27.69 8.46 -31.21
N PHE A 589 -27.89 9.78 -31.26
CA PHE A 589 -29.16 10.38 -31.72
C PHE A 589 -29.40 10.20 -33.23
N THR A 590 -28.49 9.55 -33.95
CA THR A 590 -28.68 9.16 -35.35
C THR A 590 -29.20 7.74 -35.52
N ASP A 591 -29.43 7.01 -34.42
CA ASP A 591 -30.18 5.75 -34.40
C ASP A 591 -31.65 6.01 -34.06
N PRO A 592 -32.59 5.87 -35.02
CA PRO A 592 -34.00 6.07 -34.73
C PRO A 592 -34.56 5.06 -33.74
N GLN A 593 -33.93 3.91 -33.46
CA GLN A 593 -34.50 2.93 -32.51
C GLN A 593 -34.47 3.41 -31.06
N ILE A 594 -33.60 4.37 -30.72
CA ILE A 594 -33.49 4.89 -29.36
C ILE A 594 -34.35 6.14 -29.13
N LEU A 595 -35.02 6.66 -30.17
CA LEU A 595 -35.73 7.94 -30.14
C LEU A 595 -37.23 7.77 -29.99
N LEU A 596 -37.85 8.65 -29.22
CA LEU A 596 -39.29 8.72 -29.04
C LEU A 596 -39.97 8.99 -30.39
N GLY A 597 -40.80 8.05 -30.85
CA GLY A 597 -41.45 8.11 -32.16
C GLY A 597 -40.61 7.60 -33.33
N ARG A 598 -39.41 7.10 -33.03
CA ARG A 598 -38.53 6.35 -33.93
C ARG A 598 -38.20 7.11 -35.21
N ALA A 599 -38.31 6.45 -36.36
CA ALA A 599 -38.01 7.06 -37.67
C ALA A 599 -38.90 8.27 -38.02
N ASN A 600 -40.01 8.51 -37.29
CA ASN A 600 -40.81 9.72 -37.49
C ASN A 600 -40.21 10.97 -36.85
N ALA A 601 -39.36 10.81 -35.83
CA ALA A 601 -38.71 11.93 -35.13
C ALA A 601 -37.52 12.52 -35.89
N VAL A 602 -37.02 11.82 -36.92
CA VAL A 602 -35.79 12.16 -37.64
C VAL A 602 -35.97 12.09 -39.16
N LYS A 603 -35.02 12.65 -39.90
CA LYS A 603 -34.95 12.62 -41.37
C LYS A 603 -33.81 11.71 -41.84
N PRO A 604 -34.03 10.77 -42.78
CA PRO A 604 -32.93 10.11 -43.46
C PRO A 604 -32.23 11.10 -44.39
N ILE A 605 -30.93 11.33 -44.18
CA ILE A 605 -30.13 12.34 -44.89
C ILE A 605 -28.99 11.74 -45.73
N GLY A 606 -28.67 10.46 -45.53
CA GLY A 606 -27.59 9.81 -46.26
C GLY A 606 -27.41 8.35 -45.87
N LYS A 607 -26.26 7.79 -46.28
CA LYS A 607 -25.81 6.47 -45.85
C LYS A 607 -24.44 6.59 -45.19
N ARG A 608 -24.23 5.85 -44.10
CA ARG A 608 -22.91 5.67 -43.48
C ARG A 608 -22.05 4.73 -44.33
N THR A 609 -20.76 4.67 -44.02
CA THR A 609 -19.78 3.82 -44.70
C THR A 609 -20.11 2.32 -44.62
N ASP A 610 -20.82 1.90 -43.57
CA ASP A 610 -21.31 0.53 -43.39
C ASP A 610 -22.61 0.22 -44.16
N GLY A 611 -23.14 1.18 -44.93
CA GLY A 611 -24.37 1.05 -45.70
C GLY A 611 -25.67 1.34 -44.92
N SER A 612 -25.59 1.59 -43.61
CA SER A 612 -26.74 1.99 -42.79
C SER A 612 -27.23 3.40 -43.16
N ILE A 613 -28.51 3.68 -42.92
CA ILE A 613 -29.07 5.02 -43.17
C ILE A 613 -28.63 5.96 -42.05
N LEU A 614 -28.09 7.11 -42.42
CA LEU A 614 -27.78 8.21 -41.50
C LEU A 614 -29.03 9.08 -41.32
N PHE A 615 -29.41 9.29 -40.06
CA PHE A 615 -30.55 10.12 -39.68
C PHE A 615 -30.09 11.41 -39.00
N ALA A 616 -30.87 12.47 -39.16
CA ALA A 616 -30.63 13.77 -38.55
C ALA A 616 -31.91 14.37 -37.95
N MET A 617 -31.74 15.36 -37.08
CA MET A 617 -32.84 16.23 -36.68
C MET A 617 -33.46 16.89 -37.91
N ILE A 618 -34.78 17.01 -37.90
CA ILE A 618 -35.55 17.55 -39.02
C ILE A 618 -35.42 19.08 -39.00
N ALA A 619 -34.98 19.65 -40.11
CA ALA A 619 -34.78 21.09 -40.24
C ALA A 619 -36.08 21.81 -40.63
N GLY A 620 -36.29 23.03 -40.13
CA GLY A 620 -37.34 23.93 -40.64
C GLY A 620 -38.31 24.52 -39.62
N ASP A 621 -38.18 24.22 -38.33
CA ASP A 621 -38.97 24.83 -37.24
C ASP A 621 -38.26 26.11 -36.77
N VAL A 622 -38.50 27.23 -37.45
CA VAL A 622 -37.74 28.49 -37.27
C VAL A 622 -38.35 29.42 -36.24
N ASN A 623 -39.62 29.19 -35.89
CA ASN A 623 -40.33 29.90 -34.82
C ASN A 623 -40.34 29.12 -33.49
N ASN A 624 -39.89 27.86 -33.49
CA ASN A 624 -39.77 26.98 -32.33
C ASN A 624 -41.11 26.62 -31.67
N ASP A 625 -42.19 26.51 -32.47
CA ASP A 625 -43.49 26.07 -31.98
C ASP A 625 -43.66 24.54 -31.99
N GLY A 626 -42.66 23.82 -32.51
CA GLY A 626 -42.61 22.37 -32.56
C GLY A 626 -43.34 21.76 -33.75
N ILE A 627 -43.84 22.56 -34.70
CA ILE A 627 -44.53 22.10 -35.90
C ILE A 627 -43.97 22.86 -37.11
N ILE A 628 -43.52 22.15 -38.13
CA ILE A 628 -43.09 22.78 -39.39
C ILE A 628 -44.32 23.02 -40.26
N ASP A 629 -44.72 24.28 -40.45
CA ASP A 629 -45.89 24.63 -41.24
C ASP A 629 -45.68 25.81 -42.22
N ASN A 630 -46.77 26.41 -42.70
CA ASN A 630 -46.68 27.54 -43.62
C ASN A 630 -46.10 28.80 -42.96
N ASN A 631 -46.24 28.95 -41.65
CA ASN A 631 -45.69 30.06 -40.90
C ASN A 631 -44.16 30.05 -40.94
N ASP A 632 -43.51 28.90 -40.73
CA ASP A 632 -42.06 28.78 -40.87
C ASP A 632 -41.56 29.17 -42.26
N HIS A 633 -42.29 28.73 -43.28
CA HIS A 633 -41.97 29.06 -44.67
C HIS A 633 -42.09 30.57 -44.93
N VAL A 634 -43.16 31.22 -44.45
CA VAL A 634 -43.35 32.68 -44.59
C VAL A 634 -42.28 33.44 -43.80
N LEU A 635 -41.98 33.05 -42.57
CA LEU A 635 -40.94 33.69 -41.76
C LEU A 635 -39.55 33.57 -42.41
N THR A 636 -39.26 32.43 -43.02
CA THR A 636 -38.00 32.23 -43.78
C THR A 636 -37.99 33.05 -45.07
N TRP A 637 -39.14 33.23 -45.72
CA TRP A 637 -39.29 34.04 -46.93
C TRP A 637 -39.09 35.54 -46.66
N ASP A 638 -39.68 36.04 -45.59
CA ASP A 638 -39.64 37.45 -45.21
C ASP A 638 -38.22 37.87 -44.79
N ASP A 639 -37.44 36.96 -44.19
CA ASP A 639 -36.05 37.17 -43.80
C ASP A 639 -35.04 36.73 -44.88
N ARG A 640 -35.47 36.51 -46.14
CA ARG A 640 -34.54 36.17 -47.24
C ARG A 640 -33.59 37.35 -47.52
N ASP A 641 -32.37 37.01 -47.94
CA ASP A 641 -31.30 37.94 -48.33
C ASP A 641 -30.67 38.66 -47.13
N TYR A 642 -30.99 38.25 -45.89
CA TYR A 642 -30.29 38.67 -44.67
C TYR A 642 -29.10 37.75 -44.38
N GLU A 643 -28.01 38.36 -43.92
CA GLU A 643 -26.79 37.67 -43.48
C GLU A 643 -26.66 37.74 -41.95
N GLY A 644 -26.12 36.68 -41.35
CA GLY A 644 -25.81 36.64 -39.92
C GLY A 644 -26.15 35.32 -39.24
N TYR A 645 -26.11 35.32 -37.92
CA TYR A 645 -26.54 34.20 -37.09
C TYR A 645 -28.05 34.31 -36.82
N LEU A 646 -28.84 33.75 -37.74
CA LEU A 646 -30.29 33.91 -37.78
C LEU A 646 -31.00 32.57 -37.56
N THR A 647 -32.19 32.59 -36.97
CA THR A 647 -33.00 31.36 -36.82
C THR A 647 -33.52 30.86 -38.17
N LYS A 648 -33.68 31.74 -39.17
CA LYS A 648 -34.16 31.41 -40.51
C LYS A 648 -33.06 30.88 -41.45
N ASP A 649 -31.80 30.95 -41.04
CA ASP A 649 -30.68 30.33 -41.76
C ASP A 649 -30.66 28.82 -41.42
N ILE A 650 -31.61 28.09 -42.00
CA ILE A 650 -31.88 26.68 -41.72
C ILE A 650 -30.69 25.79 -42.13
N ASN A 651 -29.96 26.17 -43.18
CA ASN A 651 -28.77 25.44 -43.65
C ASN A 651 -27.45 25.89 -43.02
N LEU A 652 -27.49 26.88 -42.10
CA LEU A 652 -26.35 27.43 -41.38
C LEU A 652 -25.23 27.93 -42.32
N SER A 653 -25.59 28.58 -43.43
CA SER A 653 -24.61 29.15 -44.36
C SER A 653 -24.18 30.57 -43.99
N GLY A 654 -24.88 31.20 -43.04
CA GLY A 654 -24.74 32.61 -42.68
C GLY A 654 -25.55 33.56 -43.56
N ILE A 655 -26.37 33.05 -44.49
CA ILE A 655 -27.19 33.84 -45.41
C ILE A 655 -28.52 33.11 -45.64
N VAL A 656 -29.63 33.74 -45.26
CA VAL A 656 -30.97 33.19 -45.53
C VAL A 656 -31.26 33.34 -47.02
N ASN A 657 -31.40 32.22 -47.73
CA ASN A 657 -31.65 32.23 -49.16
C ASN A 657 -32.68 31.17 -49.57
N THR A 658 -32.89 31.02 -50.88
CA THR A 658 -33.89 30.07 -51.39
C THR A 658 -33.62 28.61 -51.04
N ARG A 659 -32.40 28.25 -50.63
CA ARG A 659 -32.09 26.91 -50.11
C ARG A 659 -32.74 26.66 -48.76
N ASP A 660 -32.84 27.67 -47.90
CA ASP A 660 -33.46 27.57 -46.58
C ASP A 660 -34.97 27.29 -46.70
N LEU A 661 -35.64 27.96 -47.64
CA LEU A 661 -37.05 27.74 -47.97
C LEU A 661 -37.38 26.28 -48.30
N ASN A 662 -36.45 25.56 -48.93
CA ASN A 662 -36.67 24.17 -49.30
C ASN A 662 -36.82 23.27 -48.07
N PHE A 663 -36.17 23.58 -46.94
CA PHE A 663 -36.27 22.74 -45.75
C PHE A 663 -37.64 22.86 -45.09
N SER A 664 -38.12 24.08 -44.83
CA SER A 664 -39.46 24.31 -44.28
C SER A 664 -40.55 23.77 -45.21
N TRP A 665 -40.38 23.91 -46.53
CA TRP A 665 -41.32 23.35 -47.50
C TRP A 665 -41.32 21.82 -47.53
N ASN A 666 -40.14 21.18 -47.60
CA ASN A 666 -40.01 19.72 -47.75
C ASN A 666 -40.36 18.95 -46.47
N ASN A 667 -40.23 19.60 -45.32
CA ASN A 667 -40.55 19.01 -44.02
C ASN A 667 -41.90 19.49 -43.47
N ARG A 668 -42.69 20.24 -44.25
CA ARG A 668 -44.01 20.74 -43.84
C ARG A 668 -44.93 19.60 -43.38
N GLY A 669 -45.63 19.83 -42.27
CA GLY A 669 -46.53 18.87 -41.63
C GLY A 669 -45.82 17.90 -40.68
N ARG A 670 -44.51 18.03 -40.47
CA ARG A 670 -43.77 17.32 -39.42
C ARG A 670 -43.89 18.09 -38.11
N ALA A 671 -44.00 17.37 -36.99
CA ALA A 671 -44.05 17.95 -35.65
C ALA A 671 -43.10 17.18 -34.73
N THR A 672 -42.57 17.85 -33.71
CA THR A 672 -41.80 17.18 -32.65
C THR A 672 -42.70 16.20 -31.90
N LEU A 673 -42.11 15.08 -31.48
CA LEU A 673 -42.78 14.06 -30.67
C LEU A 673 -42.37 14.17 -29.19
N VAL A 674 -41.58 15.20 -28.85
CA VAL A 674 -41.21 15.54 -27.50
C VAL A 674 -42.43 16.18 -26.81
N PRO A 675 -42.91 15.62 -25.69
CA PRO A 675 -44.06 16.15 -24.97
C PRO A 675 -43.73 17.38 -24.11
#